data_AF-A0A1Q7IBP9-F1
#
_entry.id   AF-A0A1Q7IBP9-F1
#
_cell.length_a   1.000
_cell.length_b   1.000
_cell.length_c   1.000
_cell.angle_alpha   90.00
_cell.angle_beta   90.00
_cell.angle_gamma   90.00
#
_symmetry.space_group_name_H-M   'P 1'
#
loop_
_entity.id
_entity.type
_entity.pdbx_description
1 polymer ?
#
loop_
_entity_poly.entity_id
_entity_poly.type
_entity_poly.pdbx_seq_one_letter_code
_entity_poly.pdbx_strand_id
1 'polypeptide(L)'
;MTILILPRISKWIAWQGRRFFGTEENPSWTGVSALVGLGLSGVSLVAIGAWLLAAQPHIGLGQWLSGGLFGFGIFNILAVISRRLALLVINQLSFVGNLAAVVAFYLFFSRFVVVSYTTDTIVGTYMGVLKALQFQSPYPFTIKPLMDQFGLTPSFYTPSVNGSIDFHLAYPSLSFLSVLPFYVLGLRDVRDTIFMFHLLSIIAIFGLAPARLKSVSLAPFAWFPYVIAAGWTDSVWAFFLVLTAFLWYRHRKVSFVTFGLAVAAKQLAIIVAPFLLIRLLRETPQSKIRNTGTAAILILSGLLIPNLPFIIATPSAWWNDVVAPYLPNASPQVPGGIGLSNILLDVGIAVPSSFFLVLVLGASTVLLYAYARHFTRLNSLTFAFPTSLFFFYSRSFPDYMAYWLFPLVLDLCRLGRPSLKLALAARIRSIDWHLPTGTFLRVFARRRALAVLIVIVLTVAFVATSEAYVSQASSSNAEIQINNVMDPDSIGAATMINITLKNTLQTPVSPTFFVKWYPLPYLWTSNSTALLNSGSRGSYIISAADGVAPIPRGSAFHVIVYDKLTSQLLGESPSAKANVAAPALSNPGLKWWTLDESLGRKVPLGWKLSLFNSHTTTSGITPLSTNGTSGVQMILNYAYTERGIDGLALSQQISPVATSVSVHFNQSFSTNPATKLIFAASVTDGTHTIFFIFSDQVTQQIIMTYSTNITVIIPTQKSEWNAIILSPQSIWNARGWVIPPQATLTLFLESEIPGVYYVNITSVSPV
;
A
#
# COMPACT_ATOMS: atom_id res chain seq x y z
N MET A 1 55.01 -9.32 6.70
CA MET A 1 53.96 -9.16 7.75
C MET A 1 52.55 -9.50 7.24
N THR A 2 52.28 -9.41 5.94
CA THR A 2 50.96 -9.67 5.30
C THR A 2 50.55 -11.16 5.23
N ILE A 3 51.51 -12.10 5.29
CA ILE A 3 51.26 -13.55 5.10
C ILE A 3 50.74 -14.26 6.38
N LEU A 4 50.95 -13.69 7.57
CA LEU A 4 50.48 -14.27 8.86
C LEU A 4 49.08 -13.83 9.29
N ILE A 5 48.49 -12.84 8.60
CA ILE A 5 47.18 -12.26 8.96
C ILE A 5 46.03 -13.02 8.30
N LEU A 6 46.21 -13.49 7.06
CA LEU A 6 45.20 -14.23 6.28
C LEU A 6 44.66 -15.50 6.97
N PRO A 7 45.48 -16.38 7.58
CA PRO A 7 44.97 -17.59 8.24
C PRO A 7 44.17 -17.28 9.52
N ARG A 8 44.52 -16.19 10.22
CA ARG A 8 43.80 -15.75 11.43
C ARG A 8 42.45 -15.15 11.07
N ILE A 9 42.39 -14.33 10.01
CA ILE A 9 41.13 -13.79 9.48
C ILE A 9 40.23 -14.93 8.99
N SER A 10 40.76 -15.88 8.22
CA SER A 10 39.98 -17.04 7.73
C SER A 10 39.43 -17.90 8.87
N LYS A 11 40.24 -18.23 9.90
CA LYS A 11 39.76 -18.96 11.09
C LYS A 11 38.69 -18.18 11.86
N TRP A 12 38.85 -16.88 11.98
CA TRP A 12 37.86 -16.02 12.63
C TRP A 12 36.54 -15.95 11.84
N ILE A 13 36.58 -15.79 10.51
CA ILE A 13 35.41 -15.83 9.63
C ILE A 13 34.72 -17.19 9.74
N ALA A 14 35.47 -18.29 9.68
CA ALA A 14 34.93 -19.64 9.80
C ALA A 14 34.32 -19.90 11.19
N TRP A 15 34.87 -19.31 12.25
CA TRP A 15 34.30 -19.36 13.60
C TRP A 15 33.00 -18.56 13.70
N GLN A 16 32.97 -17.33 13.18
CA GLN A 16 31.76 -16.50 13.15
C GLN A 16 30.65 -17.12 12.30
N GLY A 17 30.98 -17.70 11.15
CA GLY A 17 30.04 -18.43 10.31
C GLY A 17 29.42 -19.63 11.03
N ARG A 18 30.24 -20.42 11.71
CA ARG A 18 29.78 -21.54 12.55
C ARG A 18 28.81 -21.10 13.64
N ARG A 19 29.11 -20.01 14.34
CA ARG A 19 28.23 -19.40 15.33
C ARG A 19 26.94 -18.86 14.71
N PHE A 20 27.03 -18.21 13.55
CA PHE A 20 25.89 -17.65 12.82
C PHE A 20 24.88 -18.72 12.40
N PHE A 21 25.34 -19.92 12.03
CA PHE A 21 24.45 -21.04 11.68
C PHE A 21 24.12 -21.99 12.85
N GLY A 22 24.70 -21.76 14.03
CA GLY A 22 24.32 -22.43 15.27
C GLY A 22 25.01 -23.78 15.54
N THR A 23 26.26 -23.95 15.10
CA THR A 23 27.01 -25.21 15.29
C THR A 23 27.56 -25.44 16.70
N GLU A 24 27.52 -24.43 17.57
CA GLU A 24 28.02 -24.52 18.96
C GLU A 24 26.97 -25.06 19.95
N GLU A 25 25.70 -25.14 19.56
CA GLU A 25 24.63 -25.72 20.39
C GLU A 25 24.58 -27.25 20.21
N ASN A 26 24.50 -27.99 21.32
CA ASN A 26 24.64 -29.45 21.37
C ASN A 26 23.75 -30.17 20.32
N PRO A 27 24.33 -30.97 19.41
CA PRO A 27 23.66 -31.48 18.20
C PRO A 27 22.66 -32.61 18.42
N SER A 28 22.40 -33.01 19.67
CA SER A 28 21.71 -34.29 19.95
C SER A 28 20.21 -34.33 19.59
N TRP A 29 19.58 -33.21 19.21
CA TRP A 29 18.18 -33.21 18.77
C TRP A 29 17.90 -32.17 17.67
N THR A 30 17.38 -32.63 16.53
CA THR A 30 16.74 -31.76 15.53
C THR A 30 15.53 -31.10 16.19
N GLY A 31 15.60 -29.80 16.43
CA GLY A 31 14.48 -29.07 17.01
C GLY A 31 13.30 -29.09 16.03
N VAL A 32 12.13 -29.54 16.47
CA VAL A 32 10.88 -29.52 15.67
C VAL A 32 10.65 -28.13 15.05
N SER A 33 10.95 -27.06 15.79
CA SER A 33 10.86 -25.68 15.30
C SER A 33 11.79 -25.38 14.12
N ALA A 34 13.00 -25.93 14.08
CA ALA A 34 13.91 -25.74 12.95
C ALA A 34 13.39 -26.46 11.70
N LEU A 35 12.86 -27.68 11.85
CA LEU A 35 12.22 -28.43 10.78
C LEU A 35 10.96 -27.72 10.25
N VAL A 36 10.12 -27.18 11.14
CA VAL A 36 8.97 -26.34 10.76
C VAL A 36 9.43 -25.12 9.98
N GLY A 37 10.49 -24.44 10.43
CA GLY A 37 11.05 -23.29 9.73
C GLY A 37 11.58 -23.62 8.33
N LEU A 38 12.22 -24.78 8.15
CA LEU A 38 12.64 -25.27 6.84
C LEU A 38 11.44 -25.60 5.94
N GLY A 39 10.40 -26.21 6.49
CA GLY A 39 9.15 -26.49 5.78
C GLY A 39 8.45 -25.23 5.31
N LEU A 40 8.34 -24.22 6.19
CA LEU A 40 7.77 -22.91 5.86
C LEU A 40 8.59 -22.17 4.80
N SER A 41 9.91 -22.28 4.86
CA SER A 41 10.80 -21.77 3.81
C SER A 41 10.50 -22.45 2.46
N GLY A 42 10.35 -23.77 2.46
CA GLY A 42 9.99 -24.55 1.28
C GLY A 42 8.62 -24.17 0.70
N VAL A 43 7.60 -24.03 1.54
CA VAL A 43 6.25 -23.59 1.13
C VAL A 43 6.29 -22.18 0.54
N SER A 44 7.05 -21.26 1.16
CA SER A 44 7.18 -19.88 0.67
C SER A 44 7.86 -19.83 -0.70
N LEU A 45 8.93 -20.61 -0.90
CA LEU A 45 9.61 -20.75 -2.19
C LEU A 45 8.68 -21.28 -3.28
N VAL A 46 7.91 -22.34 -3.00
CA VAL A 46 6.92 -22.90 -3.93
C VAL A 46 5.83 -21.88 -4.25
N ALA A 47 5.28 -21.20 -3.23
CA ALA A 47 4.22 -20.22 -3.41
C ALA A 47 4.70 -19.03 -4.26
N ILE A 48 5.90 -18.50 -3.97
CA ILE A 48 6.50 -17.41 -4.75
C ILE A 48 6.81 -17.89 -6.17
N GLY A 49 7.40 -19.07 -6.33
CA GLY A 49 7.66 -19.67 -7.64
C GLY A 49 6.39 -19.80 -8.48
N ALA A 50 5.31 -20.32 -7.88
CA ALA A 50 4.00 -20.45 -8.52
C ALA A 50 3.44 -19.11 -8.96
N TRP A 51 3.55 -18.11 -8.08
CA TRP A 51 3.06 -16.78 -8.35
C TRP A 51 3.83 -16.09 -9.49
N LEU A 52 5.16 -16.20 -9.51
CA LEU A 52 6.00 -15.70 -10.59
C LEU A 52 5.61 -16.28 -11.95
N LEU A 53 5.34 -17.59 -11.99
CA LEU A 53 4.90 -18.28 -13.21
C LEU A 53 3.53 -17.80 -13.67
N ALA A 54 2.59 -17.62 -12.74
CA ALA A 54 1.24 -17.14 -13.03
C ALA A 54 1.23 -15.68 -13.49
N ALA A 55 2.08 -14.83 -12.93
CA ALA A 55 2.11 -13.41 -13.22
C ALA A 55 2.74 -13.09 -14.60
N GLN A 56 3.75 -13.85 -15.04
CA GLN A 56 4.47 -13.62 -16.30
C GLN A 56 4.84 -14.94 -16.99
N PRO A 57 3.86 -15.69 -17.53
CA PRO A 57 4.09 -17.00 -18.12
C PRO A 57 4.94 -16.96 -19.39
N HIS A 58 5.22 -15.79 -19.97
CA HIS A 58 5.91 -15.66 -21.26
C HIS A 58 7.33 -15.09 -21.14
N ILE A 59 7.78 -14.68 -19.95
CA ILE A 59 9.14 -14.17 -19.75
C ILE A 59 10.06 -15.34 -19.37
N GLY A 60 10.94 -15.74 -20.28
CA GLY A 60 11.85 -16.87 -20.08
C GLY A 60 12.64 -16.77 -18.76
N LEU A 61 13.21 -15.60 -18.44
CA LEU A 61 13.92 -15.38 -17.17
C LEU A 61 13.02 -15.64 -15.94
N GLY A 62 11.75 -15.23 -16.00
CA GLY A 62 10.76 -15.45 -14.94
C GLY A 62 10.43 -16.93 -14.77
N GLN A 63 10.31 -17.68 -15.86
CA GLN A 63 10.11 -19.13 -15.84
C GLN A 63 11.31 -19.87 -15.23
N TRP A 64 12.54 -19.50 -15.61
CA TRP A 64 13.77 -20.08 -15.05
C TRP A 64 13.88 -19.83 -13.55
N LEU A 65 13.64 -18.58 -13.12
CA LEU A 65 13.63 -18.22 -11.71
C LEU A 65 12.55 -18.98 -10.93
N SER A 66 11.33 -19.05 -11.48
CA SER A 66 10.22 -19.82 -10.91
C SER A 66 10.59 -21.30 -10.74
N GLY A 67 11.12 -21.94 -11.78
CA GLY A 67 11.55 -23.33 -11.75
C GLY A 67 12.61 -23.59 -10.68
N GLY A 68 13.60 -22.69 -10.55
CA GLY A 68 14.62 -22.76 -9.50
C GLY A 68 14.04 -22.67 -8.09
N LEU A 69 13.11 -21.73 -7.85
CA LEU A 69 12.44 -21.58 -6.56
C LEU A 69 11.54 -22.77 -6.24
N PHE A 70 10.78 -23.28 -7.22
CA PHE A 70 9.97 -24.49 -7.08
C PHE A 70 10.82 -25.70 -6.70
N GLY A 71 11.88 -25.97 -7.46
CA GLY A 71 12.76 -27.10 -7.24
C GLY A 71 13.40 -27.05 -5.84
N PHE A 72 13.89 -25.87 -5.45
CA PHE A 72 14.46 -25.68 -4.12
C PHE A 72 13.42 -25.78 -3.00
N GLY A 73 12.21 -25.26 -3.23
CA GLY A 73 11.11 -25.32 -2.28
C GLY A 73 10.65 -26.77 -2.01
N ILE A 74 10.47 -27.56 -3.08
CA ILE A 74 10.13 -28.99 -3.00
C ILE A 74 11.25 -29.75 -2.28
N PHE A 75 12.52 -29.48 -2.61
CA PHE A 75 13.66 -30.07 -1.91
C PHE A 75 13.61 -29.80 -0.40
N ASN A 76 13.36 -28.56 0.03
CA ASN A 76 13.24 -28.21 1.44
C ASN A 76 12.07 -28.95 2.13
N ILE A 77 10.92 -29.10 1.46
CA ILE A 77 9.76 -29.84 1.99
C ILE A 77 10.09 -31.33 2.15
N LEU A 78 10.67 -31.97 1.13
CA LEU A 78 11.07 -33.38 1.19
C LEU A 78 12.17 -33.64 2.23
N ALA A 79 13.11 -32.70 2.37
CA ALA A 79 14.14 -32.72 3.39
C ALA A 79 13.56 -32.76 4.81
N VAL A 80 12.48 -32.00 5.09
CA VAL A 80 11.77 -32.04 6.37
C VAL A 80 11.16 -33.42 6.63
N ILE A 81 10.57 -34.06 5.62
CA ILE A 81 9.96 -35.40 5.72
C ILE A 81 11.02 -36.45 6.05
N SER A 82 12.20 -36.36 5.44
CA SER A 82 13.29 -37.32 5.65
C SER A 82 13.81 -37.35 7.09
N ARG A 83 13.69 -36.24 7.84
CA ARG A 83 14.21 -36.04 9.22
C ARG A 83 15.70 -36.38 9.43
N ARG A 84 16.49 -36.49 8.34
CA ARG A 84 17.90 -36.93 8.38
C ARG A 84 18.93 -35.79 8.40
N LEU A 85 18.48 -34.53 8.38
CA LEU A 85 19.39 -33.39 8.28
C LEU A 85 19.91 -32.91 9.63
N ALA A 86 21.20 -32.58 9.68
CA ALA A 86 21.80 -31.88 10.81
C ALA A 86 21.21 -30.45 10.95
N LEU A 87 21.13 -29.96 12.19
CA LEU A 87 20.57 -28.62 12.49
C LEU A 87 21.26 -27.49 11.70
N LEU A 88 22.58 -27.60 11.51
CA LEU A 88 23.36 -26.70 10.66
C LEU A 88 22.80 -26.62 9.24
N VAL A 89 22.57 -27.77 8.62
CA VAL A 89 22.08 -27.86 7.24
C VAL A 89 20.65 -27.32 7.16
N ILE A 90 19.80 -27.65 8.13
CA ILE A 90 18.42 -27.12 8.21
C ILE A 90 18.45 -25.58 8.23
N ASN A 91 19.29 -24.99 9.09
CA ASN A 91 19.43 -23.55 9.20
C ASN A 91 20.01 -22.90 7.93
N GLN A 92 21.01 -23.52 7.30
CA GLN A 92 21.58 -23.04 6.04
C GLN A 92 20.54 -23.07 4.91
N LEU A 93 19.85 -24.19 4.73
CA LEU A 93 18.82 -24.34 3.69
C LEU A 93 17.67 -23.36 3.91
N SER A 94 17.20 -23.20 5.15
CA SER A 94 16.15 -22.23 5.48
C SER A 94 16.60 -20.79 5.24
N PHE A 95 17.84 -20.43 5.62
CA PHE A 95 18.37 -19.08 5.39
C PHE A 95 18.51 -18.76 3.90
N VAL A 96 19.17 -19.64 3.15
CA VAL A 96 19.38 -19.46 1.71
C VAL A 96 18.04 -19.47 0.96
N GLY A 97 17.11 -20.36 1.36
CA GLY A 97 15.77 -20.42 0.80
C GLY A 97 14.96 -19.15 1.03
N ASN A 98 14.92 -18.65 2.26
CA ASN A 98 14.24 -17.39 2.56
C ASN A 98 14.89 -16.20 1.86
N LEU A 99 16.23 -16.12 1.82
CA LEU A 99 16.93 -15.03 1.14
C LEU A 99 16.66 -15.03 -0.37
N ALA A 100 16.72 -16.21 -1.00
CA ALA A 100 16.41 -16.38 -2.42
C ALA A 100 14.95 -15.98 -2.70
N ALA A 101 14.01 -16.47 -1.90
CA ALA A 101 12.59 -16.11 -1.99
C ALA A 101 12.39 -14.58 -1.90
N VAL A 102 12.91 -13.95 -0.85
CA VAL A 102 12.73 -12.53 -0.56
C VAL A 102 13.34 -11.64 -1.64
N VAL A 103 14.55 -11.95 -2.12
CA VAL A 103 15.22 -11.21 -3.19
C VAL A 103 14.52 -11.40 -4.54
N ALA A 104 14.19 -12.64 -4.90
CA ALA A 104 13.47 -12.93 -6.14
C ALA A 104 12.11 -12.23 -6.17
N PHE A 105 11.37 -12.29 -5.06
CA PHE A 105 10.06 -11.67 -4.92
C PHE A 105 10.18 -10.14 -5.01
N TYR A 106 11.13 -9.52 -4.31
CA TYR A 106 11.37 -8.08 -4.40
C TYR A 106 11.69 -7.63 -5.83
N LEU A 107 12.69 -8.27 -6.45
CA LEU A 107 13.15 -7.88 -7.79
C LEU A 107 12.06 -8.09 -8.82
N PHE A 108 11.29 -9.17 -8.71
CA PHE A 108 10.19 -9.39 -9.63
C PHE A 108 9.14 -8.27 -9.52
N PHE A 109 8.67 -7.99 -8.32
CA PHE A 109 7.61 -7.00 -8.14
C PHE A 109 8.08 -5.59 -8.47
N SER A 110 9.23 -5.16 -7.97
CA SER A 110 9.73 -3.80 -8.19
C SER A 110 10.11 -3.50 -9.64
N ARG A 111 10.37 -4.54 -10.46
CA ARG A 111 10.84 -4.38 -11.85
C ARG A 111 9.83 -4.76 -12.91
N PHE A 112 8.84 -5.59 -12.59
CA PHE A 112 7.88 -6.09 -13.58
C PHE A 112 6.41 -5.92 -13.21
N VAL A 113 6.08 -5.74 -11.93
CA VAL A 113 4.68 -5.64 -11.47
C VAL A 113 4.32 -4.23 -11.06
N VAL A 114 5.12 -3.65 -10.17
CA VAL A 114 4.95 -2.31 -9.62
C VAL A 114 6.21 -1.53 -9.98
N VAL A 115 6.29 -0.99 -11.19
CA VAL A 115 7.51 -0.34 -11.68
C VAL A 115 7.61 1.11 -11.21
N SER A 116 6.47 1.76 -10.90
CA SER A 116 6.40 3.12 -10.34
C SER A 116 6.15 3.13 -8.84
N TYR A 117 6.26 4.30 -8.22
CA TYR A 117 5.83 4.53 -6.85
C TYR A 117 4.31 4.62 -6.76
N THR A 118 3.74 4.00 -5.73
CA THR A 118 2.28 3.90 -5.53
C THR A 118 1.80 4.50 -4.22
N THR A 119 2.69 5.08 -3.41
CA THR A 119 2.34 5.75 -2.14
C THR A 119 2.88 7.17 -2.08
N ASP A 120 2.14 8.07 -1.42
CA ASP A 120 2.60 9.42 -1.07
C ASP A 120 3.88 9.40 -0.21
N THR A 121 4.00 8.41 0.67
CA THR A 121 5.10 8.26 1.61
C THR A 121 6.44 8.07 0.91
N ILE A 122 6.56 7.18 -0.09
CA ILE A 122 7.83 7.00 -0.80
C ILE A 122 8.18 8.18 -1.70
N VAL A 123 7.16 8.84 -2.27
CA VAL A 123 7.34 10.08 -3.04
C VAL A 123 7.87 11.19 -2.12
N GLY A 124 7.33 11.31 -0.91
CA GLY A 124 7.84 12.22 0.11
C GLY A 124 9.28 11.90 0.52
N THR A 125 9.62 10.64 0.73
CA THR A 125 11.01 10.21 1.01
C THR A 125 11.95 10.58 -0.15
N TYR A 126 11.53 10.34 -1.40
CA TYR A 126 12.29 10.70 -2.59
C TYR A 126 12.51 12.23 -2.67
N MET A 127 11.46 13.04 -2.44
CA MET A 127 11.58 14.49 -2.35
C MET A 127 12.59 14.90 -1.27
N GLY A 128 12.51 14.27 -0.08
CA GLY A 128 13.44 14.47 1.02
C GLY A 128 14.90 14.29 0.61
N VAL A 129 15.20 13.23 -0.13
CA VAL A 129 16.54 12.96 -0.67
C VAL A 129 16.97 14.05 -1.66
N LEU A 130 16.11 14.43 -2.61
CA LEU A 130 16.42 15.46 -3.60
C LEU A 130 16.71 16.82 -2.96
N LYS A 131 15.93 17.20 -1.94
CA LYS A 131 16.11 18.48 -1.23
C LYS A 131 17.32 18.46 -0.31
N ALA A 132 17.61 17.35 0.36
CA ALA A 132 18.83 17.20 1.13
C ALA A 132 20.09 17.32 0.25
N LEU A 133 20.07 16.77 -0.97
CA LEU A 133 21.15 16.94 -1.96
C LEU A 133 21.35 18.39 -2.41
N GLN A 134 20.27 19.19 -2.40
CA GLN A 134 20.30 20.62 -2.70
C GLN A 134 20.65 21.47 -1.47
N PHE A 135 20.99 20.85 -0.33
CA PHE A 135 21.18 21.52 0.97
C PHE A 135 19.96 22.34 1.40
N GLN A 136 18.75 21.91 1.01
CA GLN A 136 17.48 22.53 1.37
C GLN A 136 16.70 21.65 2.35
N SER A 137 15.94 22.29 3.23
CA SER A 137 14.94 21.58 4.03
C SER A 137 13.80 21.12 3.12
N PRO A 138 13.34 19.85 3.21
CA PRO A 138 12.23 19.36 2.38
C PRO A 138 10.85 19.82 2.84
N TYR A 139 10.68 20.15 4.13
CA TYR A 139 9.38 20.43 4.75
C TYR A 139 8.60 21.61 4.12
N PRO A 140 9.22 22.70 3.65
CA PRO A 140 8.48 23.78 2.97
C PRO A 140 7.95 23.42 1.57
N PHE A 141 8.30 22.26 1.02
CA PHE A 141 7.98 21.90 -0.36
C PHE A 141 6.80 20.93 -0.44
N THR A 142 5.97 21.13 -1.46
CA THR A 142 4.88 20.21 -1.78
C THR A 142 5.39 18.98 -2.54
N ILE A 143 4.92 17.78 -2.14
CA ILE A 143 5.21 16.53 -2.86
C ILE A 143 4.35 16.36 -4.13
N LYS A 144 3.29 17.17 -4.31
CA LYS A 144 2.30 17.02 -5.39
C LYS A 144 2.93 16.94 -6.78
N PRO A 145 3.88 17.80 -7.20
CA PRO A 145 4.47 17.72 -8.53
C PRO A 145 5.14 16.37 -8.81
N LEU A 146 5.75 15.76 -7.79
CA LEU A 146 6.36 14.44 -7.91
C LEU A 146 5.29 13.34 -7.95
N MET A 147 4.20 13.46 -7.18
CA MET A 147 3.07 12.53 -7.26
C MET A 147 2.47 12.52 -8.66
N ASP A 148 2.30 13.70 -9.27
CA ASP A 148 1.83 13.85 -10.65
C ASP A 148 2.82 13.21 -11.64
N GLN A 149 4.13 13.43 -11.44
CA GLN A 149 5.19 12.84 -12.26
C GLN A 149 5.19 11.30 -12.21
N PHE A 150 4.96 10.70 -11.04
CA PHE A 150 4.88 9.24 -10.86
C PHE A 150 3.51 8.66 -11.28
N GLY A 151 2.58 9.51 -11.68
CA GLY A 151 1.27 9.10 -12.18
C GLY A 151 0.26 8.74 -11.09
N LEU A 152 0.47 9.15 -9.84
CA LEU A 152 -0.52 8.94 -8.78
C LEU A 152 -1.80 9.75 -9.09
N THR A 153 -2.93 9.17 -8.74
CA THR A 153 -4.25 9.80 -8.88
C THR A 153 -4.76 10.27 -7.50
N PRO A 154 -5.75 11.18 -7.43
CA PRO A 154 -6.30 11.71 -6.18
C PRO A 154 -6.65 10.68 -5.10
N SER A 155 -7.09 9.48 -5.48
CA SER A 155 -7.40 8.36 -4.56
C SER A 155 -6.19 7.83 -3.78
N PHE A 156 -4.97 8.11 -4.25
CA PHE A 156 -3.73 7.78 -3.53
C PHE A 156 -3.21 8.93 -2.69
N TYR A 157 -3.90 10.08 -2.66
CA TYR A 157 -3.54 11.19 -1.81
C TYR A 157 -4.16 11.00 -0.43
N THR A 158 -3.63 11.67 0.59
CA THR A 158 -4.16 11.59 1.95
C THR A 158 -5.17 12.72 2.21
N PRO A 159 -6.50 12.45 2.21
CA PRO A 159 -7.49 13.47 2.50
C PRO A 159 -7.69 13.68 4.00
N SER A 160 -7.91 14.93 4.37
CA SER A 160 -8.48 15.35 5.66
C SER A 160 -10.00 15.38 5.58
N VAL A 161 -10.69 15.24 6.71
CA VAL A 161 -12.17 15.21 6.74
C VAL A 161 -12.83 16.49 6.22
N ASN A 162 -12.13 17.62 6.22
CA ASN A 162 -12.58 18.88 5.63
C ASN A 162 -12.39 18.95 4.09
N GLY A 163 -11.88 17.88 3.47
CA GLY A 163 -11.63 17.80 2.03
C GLY A 163 -10.29 18.39 1.58
N SER A 164 -9.45 18.93 2.48
CA SER A 164 -8.08 19.28 2.13
C SER A 164 -7.22 18.04 1.94
N ILE A 165 -6.19 18.14 1.10
CA ILE A 165 -5.28 17.04 0.80
C ILE A 165 -3.90 17.37 1.38
N ASP A 166 -3.30 16.40 2.06
CA ASP A 166 -1.94 16.55 2.58
C ASP A 166 -0.92 16.27 1.46
N PHE A 167 -0.12 17.29 1.16
CA PHE A 167 0.95 17.24 0.17
C PHE A 167 2.32 17.54 0.79
N HIS A 168 2.51 17.26 2.07
CA HIS A 168 3.78 17.52 2.76
C HIS A 168 4.49 16.22 3.18
N LEU A 169 5.77 16.35 3.50
CA LEU A 169 6.56 15.25 4.05
C LEU A 169 6.26 15.08 5.54
N ALA A 170 5.32 14.22 5.90
CA ALA A 170 4.85 14.05 7.27
C ALA A 170 5.76 13.19 8.20
N TYR A 171 7.06 13.08 7.90
CA TYR A 171 7.99 12.19 8.61
C TYR A 171 9.28 12.90 9.06
N PRO A 172 9.85 12.52 10.23
CA PRO A 172 11.12 13.07 10.69
C PRO A 172 12.28 12.69 9.75
N SER A 173 13.38 13.43 9.85
CA SER A 173 14.38 13.53 8.79
C SER A 173 15.16 12.25 8.49
N LEU A 174 15.23 11.31 9.45
CA LEU A 174 15.93 10.06 9.21
C LEU A 174 15.20 9.20 8.16
N SER A 175 13.91 9.44 7.92
CA SER A 175 13.13 8.77 6.85
C SER A 175 13.77 8.91 5.46
N PHE A 176 14.39 10.05 5.16
CA PHE A 176 15.08 10.29 3.88
C PHE A 176 16.60 10.39 4.02
N LEU A 177 17.13 10.82 5.17
CA LEU A 177 18.59 10.82 5.40
C LEU A 177 19.17 9.41 5.44
N SER A 178 18.42 8.39 5.86
CA SER A 178 18.89 7.00 5.79
C SER A 178 19.03 6.49 4.36
N VAL A 179 18.32 7.10 3.40
CA VAL A 179 18.33 6.74 1.99
C VAL A 179 19.43 7.48 1.23
N LEU A 180 19.70 8.72 1.62
CA LEU A 180 20.63 9.64 0.96
C LEU A 180 22.01 9.02 0.60
N PRO A 181 22.72 8.30 1.49
CA PRO A 181 24.02 7.72 1.15
C PRO A 181 23.95 6.72 0.00
N PHE A 182 22.91 5.87 -0.01
CA PHE A 182 22.71 4.86 -1.04
C PHE A 182 22.33 5.49 -2.38
N TYR A 183 21.53 6.56 -2.33
CA TYR A 183 21.19 7.33 -3.51
C TYR A 183 22.41 7.99 -4.16
N VAL A 184 23.34 8.52 -3.34
CA VAL A 184 24.62 9.07 -3.82
C VAL A 184 25.51 7.98 -4.42
N LEU A 185 25.51 6.77 -3.84
CA LEU A 185 26.24 5.61 -4.34
C LEU A 185 25.63 4.95 -5.58
N GLY A 186 24.52 5.48 -6.11
CA GLY A 186 23.91 5.04 -7.37
C GLY A 186 22.64 4.20 -7.23
N LEU A 187 22.19 3.87 -6.02
CA LEU A 187 20.88 3.25 -5.79
C LEU A 187 19.78 4.31 -5.87
N ARG A 188 19.39 4.65 -7.11
CA ARG A 188 18.45 5.74 -7.41
C ARG A 188 16.99 5.40 -7.08
N ASP A 189 16.62 4.14 -7.08
CA ASP A 189 15.30 3.71 -6.62
C ASP A 189 15.29 3.62 -5.09
N VAL A 190 14.44 4.43 -4.45
CA VAL A 190 14.35 4.51 -2.99
C VAL A 190 13.97 3.16 -2.40
N ARG A 191 13.13 2.37 -3.11
CA ARG A 191 12.69 1.05 -2.67
C ARG A 191 13.85 0.10 -2.44
N ASP A 192 14.92 0.20 -3.24
CA ASP A 192 16.09 -0.66 -3.11
C ASP A 192 16.77 -0.45 -1.75
N THR A 193 16.85 0.80 -1.33
CA THR A 193 17.44 1.14 -0.04
C THR A 193 16.55 0.66 1.12
N ILE A 194 15.24 0.84 1.02
CA ILE A 194 14.28 0.30 2.00
C ILE A 194 14.38 -1.23 2.08
N PHE A 195 14.52 -1.90 0.94
CA PHE A 195 14.71 -3.33 0.86
C PHE A 195 16.05 -3.77 1.49
N MET A 196 17.11 -2.99 1.38
CA MET A 196 18.35 -3.27 2.12
C MET A 196 18.13 -3.24 3.64
N PHE A 197 17.38 -2.28 4.18
CA PHE A 197 17.03 -2.28 5.61
C PHE A 197 16.21 -3.52 6.02
N HIS A 198 15.33 -4.01 5.12
CA HIS A 198 14.64 -5.28 5.33
C HIS A 198 15.62 -6.46 5.38
N LEU A 199 16.52 -6.58 4.39
CA LEU A 199 17.55 -7.63 4.34
C LEU A 199 18.44 -7.62 5.58
N LEU A 200 18.91 -6.45 5.99
CA LEU A 200 19.74 -6.29 7.19
C LEU A 200 18.99 -6.73 8.45
N SER A 201 17.69 -6.43 8.54
CA SER A 201 16.86 -6.85 9.67
C SER A 201 16.69 -8.36 9.74
N ILE A 202 16.38 -9.03 8.63
CA ILE A 202 16.21 -10.49 8.61
C ILE A 202 17.54 -11.22 8.86
N ILE A 203 18.66 -10.71 8.34
CA ILE A 203 20.01 -11.24 8.59
C ILE A 203 20.35 -11.11 10.09
N ALA A 204 20.05 -9.96 10.69
CA ALA A 204 20.24 -9.75 12.12
C ALA A 204 19.37 -10.70 12.95
N ILE A 205 18.08 -10.82 12.64
CA ILE A 205 17.15 -11.72 13.34
C ILE A 205 17.63 -13.18 13.25
N PHE A 206 18.02 -13.65 12.05
CA PHE A 206 18.56 -15.00 11.87
C PHE A 206 19.84 -15.20 12.66
N GLY A 207 20.81 -14.29 12.53
CA GLY A 207 22.11 -14.39 13.18
C GLY A 207 22.01 -14.43 14.71
N LEU A 208 21.02 -13.74 15.26
CA LEU A 208 20.82 -13.56 16.69
C LEU A 208 19.84 -14.56 17.32
N ALA A 209 19.02 -15.25 16.53
CA ALA A 209 18.14 -16.31 17.02
C ALA A 209 18.94 -17.54 17.50
N PRO A 210 18.50 -18.24 18.57
CA PRO A 210 19.09 -19.50 19.00
C PRO A 210 19.05 -20.55 17.88
N ALA A 211 20.01 -21.48 17.84
CA ALA A 211 20.18 -22.39 16.70
C ALA A 211 18.89 -23.16 16.34
N ARG A 212 18.09 -23.53 17.35
CA ARG A 212 16.82 -24.25 17.18
C ARG A 212 15.67 -23.42 16.62
N LEU A 213 15.77 -22.09 16.67
CA LEU A 213 14.74 -21.15 16.23
C LEU A 213 15.13 -20.34 14.98
N LYS A 214 16.40 -20.37 14.57
CA LYS A 214 16.92 -19.66 13.40
C LYS A 214 16.06 -19.84 12.13
N SER A 215 15.70 -21.08 11.81
CA SER A 215 14.92 -21.35 10.61
C SER A 215 13.48 -20.79 10.68
N VAL A 216 12.82 -20.88 11.83
CA VAL A 216 11.42 -20.41 11.97
C VAL A 216 11.32 -18.91 12.18
N SER A 217 12.38 -18.25 12.67
CA SER A 217 12.37 -16.81 12.90
C SER A 217 12.25 -15.99 11.62
N LEU A 218 12.49 -16.58 10.44
CA LEU A 218 12.36 -15.90 9.16
C LEU A 218 10.97 -16.00 8.52
N ALA A 219 10.16 -16.97 8.94
CA ALA A 219 8.88 -17.27 8.30
C ALA A 219 7.93 -16.06 8.17
N PRO A 220 7.81 -15.15 9.16
CA PRO A 220 6.89 -14.01 9.05
C PRO A 220 7.28 -12.99 7.98
N PHE A 221 8.53 -12.99 7.49
CA PHE A 221 9.08 -11.89 6.70
C PHE A 221 9.08 -12.12 5.20
N ALA A 222 8.75 -13.35 4.74
CA ALA A 222 8.86 -13.74 3.33
C ALA A 222 8.01 -12.88 2.36
N TRP A 223 6.89 -12.30 2.84
CA TRP A 223 5.94 -11.54 2.02
C TRP A 223 6.12 -10.02 2.06
N PHE A 224 6.94 -9.50 2.98
CA PHE A 224 7.23 -8.06 3.07
C PHE A 224 7.85 -7.44 1.80
N PRO A 225 8.63 -8.16 0.97
CA PRO A 225 9.13 -7.61 -0.28
C PRO A 225 8.07 -7.02 -1.20
N TYR A 226 6.87 -7.62 -1.23
CA TYR A 226 5.75 -7.12 -2.03
C TYR A 226 5.38 -5.69 -1.65
N VAL A 227 5.16 -5.45 -0.35
CA VAL A 227 4.72 -4.14 0.13
C VAL A 227 5.84 -3.09 0.05
N ILE A 228 7.12 -3.51 0.15
CA ILE A 228 8.26 -2.63 -0.11
C ILE A 228 8.31 -2.24 -1.60
N ALA A 229 8.06 -3.18 -2.51
CA ALA A 229 7.95 -2.90 -3.94
C ALA A 229 6.81 -1.91 -4.24
N ALA A 230 5.71 -2.03 -3.50
CA ALA A 230 4.58 -1.10 -3.50
C ALA A 230 4.83 0.20 -2.69
N GLY A 231 6.08 0.51 -2.34
CA GLY A 231 6.44 1.83 -1.79
C GLY A 231 6.23 2.00 -0.29
N TRP A 232 6.11 0.93 0.51
CA TRP A 232 6.15 1.05 1.97
C TRP A 232 7.58 1.27 2.46
N THR A 233 7.80 2.24 3.36
CA THR A 233 9.14 2.65 3.83
C THR A 233 9.51 2.12 5.21
N ASP A 234 8.62 1.33 5.83
CA ASP A 234 8.65 0.95 7.24
C ASP A 234 9.82 0.06 7.67
N SER A 235 10.51 -0.57 6.72
CA SER A 235 11.71 -1.38 7.00
C SER A 235 12.82 -0.58 7.70
N VAL A 236 12.88 0.74 7.50
CA VAL A 236 13.91 1.62 8.08
C VAL A 236 13.77 1.71 9.60
N TRP A 237 12.59 2.10 10.11
CA TRP A 237 12.40 2.22 11.57
C TRP A 237 12.36 0.84 12.24
N ALA A 238 11.82 -0.18 11.55
CA ALA A 238 11.84 -1.55 12.04
C ALA A 238 13.27 -2.08 12.23
N PHE A 239 14.19 -1.77 11.32
CA PHE A 239 15.60 -2.10 11.48
C PHE A 239 16.20 -1.49 12.75
N PHE A 240 15.95 -0.20 13.00
CA PHE A 240 16.43 0.46 14.22
C PHE A 240 15.82 -0.15 15.48
N LEU A 241 14.56 -0.61 15.45
CA LEU A 241 13.97 -1.36 16.56
C LEU A 241 14.58 -2.76 16.76
N VAL A 242 14.95 -3.46 15.68
CA VAL A 242 15.73 -4.71 15.78
C VAL A 242 17.06 -4.45 16.48
N LEU A 243 17.75 -3.36 16.14
CA LEU A 243 18.96 -2.94 16.85
C LEU A 243 18.67 -2.60 18.32
N THR A 244 17.57 -1.93 18.63
CA THR A 244 17.15 -1.67 20.01
C THR A 244 16.98 -2.96 20.80
N ALA A 245 16.21 -3.92 20.29
CA ALA A 245 16.00 -5.21 20.94
C ALA A 245 17.31 -6.01 21.07
N PHE A 246 18.16 -5.96 20.04
CA PHE A 246 19.47 -6.62 20.05
C PHE A 246 20.40 -6.04 21.13
N LEU A 247 20.55 -4.73 21.16
CA LEU A 247 21.52 -4.01 21.99
C LEU A 247 21.04 -3.83 23.43
N TRP A 248 19.75 -4.01 23.72
CA TRP A 248 19.17 -3.85 25.06
C TRP A 248 19.95 -4.57 26.17
N TYR A 249 20.44 -5.77 25.88
CA TYR A 249 21.11 -6.64 26.84
C TYR A 249 22.64 -6.50 26.87
N ARG A 250 23.26 -6.03 25.78
CA ARG A 250 24.74 -5.93 25.67
C ARG A 250 25.23 -4.50 25.82
N HIS A 251 24.54 -3.55 25.21
CA HIS A 251 24.93 -2.15 25.14
C HIS A 251 23.69 -1.26 25.33
N ARG A 252 23.10 -1.33 26.53
CA ARG A 252 21.82 -0.67 26.85
C ARG A 252 21.77 0.83 26.54
N LYS A 253 22.89 1.55 26.71
CA LYS A 253 22.96 2.98 26.30
C LYS A 253 22.76 3.15 24.79
N VAL A 254 23.40 2.30 23.98
CA VAL A 254 23.27 2.34 22.53
C VAL A 254 21.87 1.93 22.09
N SER A 255 21.20 0.99 22.79
CA SER A 255 19.80 0.64 22.45
C SER A 255 18.82 1.82 22.61
N PHE A 256 19.09 2.74 23.54
CA PHE A 256 18.30 3.97 23.68
C PHE A 256 18.52 4.92 22.50
N VAL A 257 19.77 5.05 22.04
CA VAL A 257 20.09 5.84 20.83
C VAL A 257 19.42 5.24 19.60
N THR A 258 19.52 3.92 19.38
CA THR A 258 18.86 3.27 18.23
C THR A 258 17.34 3.35 18.32
N PHE A 259 16.77 3.37 19.54
CA PHE A 259 15.34 3.62 19.69
C PHE A 259 14.98 5.05 19.28
N GLY A 260 15.77 6.05 19.70
CA GLY A 260 15.64 7.43 19.23
C GLY A 260 15.73 7.55 17.71
N LEU A 261 16.65 6.80 17.06
CA LEU A 261 16.75 6.74 15.60
C LEU A 261 15.50 6.12 14.96
N ALA A 262 14.90 5.09 15.56
CA ALA A 262 13.62 4.55 15.07
C ALA A 262 12.52 5.62 15.08
N VAL A 263 12.45 6.43 16.15
CA VAL A 263 11.52 7.58 16.23
C VAL A 263 11.88 8.67 15.22
N ALA A 264 13.17 8.90 14.95
CA ALA A 264 13.63 9.84 13.93
C ALA A 264 13.30 9.39 12.49
N ALA A 265 13.06 8.10 12.27
CA ALA A 265 12.64 7.56 10.99
C ALA A 265 11.11 7.54 10.85
N LYS A 266 10.39 7.12 11.90
CA LYS A 266 8.91 7.16 11.95
C LYS A 266 8.47 7.41 13.39
N GLN A 267 7.82 8.54 13.64
CA GLN A 267 7.36 8.98 14.96
C GLN A 267 6.47 7.96 15.67
N LEU A 268 5.73 7.13 14.92
CA LEU A 268 4.92 6.02 15.45
C LEU A 268 5.73 5.06 16.33
N ALA A 269 7.04 4.94 16.12
CA ALA A 269 7.91 4.11 16.95
C ALA A 269 7.89 4.54 18.44
N ILE A 270 7.56 5.79 18.76
CA ILE A 270 7.55 6.31 20.14
C ILE A 270 6.54 5.59 21.04
N ILE A 271 5.51 4.96 20.46
CA ILE A 271 4.43 4.33 21.21
C ILE A 271 4.90 3.17 22.11
N VAL A 272 6.05 2.55 21.80
CA VAL A 272 6.64 1.50 22.65
C VAL A 272 7.46 2.06 23.83
N ALA A 273 7.77 3.36 23.84
CA ALA A 273 8.62 3.99 24.85
C ALA A 273 8.15 3.74 26.30
N PRO A 274 6.85 3.89 26.64
CA PRO A 274 6.39 3.66 28.01
C PRO A 274 6.64 2.22 28.49
N PHE A 275 6.51 1.24 27.60
CA PHE A 275 6.81 -0.17 27.91
C PHE A 275 8.31 -0.40 28.12
N LEU A 276 9.17 0.18 27.27
CA LEU A 276 10.62 0.12 27.44
C LEU A 276 11.09 0.79 28.73
N LEU A 277 10.47 1.90 29.14
CA LEU A 277 10.78 2.57 30.41
C LEU A 277 10.37 1.71 31.62
N ILE A 278 9.18 1.10 31.60
CA ILE A 278 8.78 0.14 32.64
C ILE A 278 9.78 -1.01 32.72
N ARG A 279 10.20 -1.54 31.57
CA ARG A 279 11.21 -2.59 31.49
C ARG A 279 12.53 -2.18 32.12
N LEU A 280 13.04 -0.99 31.78
CA LEU A 280 14.24 -0.44 32.39
C LEU A 280 14.12 -0.32 33.92
N LEU A 281 13.00 0.20 34.41
CA LEU A 281 12.74 0.37 35.85
C LEU A 281 12.67 -0.97 36.59
N ARG A 282 12.18 -2.03 35.94
CA ARG A 282 12.08 -3.38 36.50
C ARG A 282 13.41 -4.12 36.46
N GLU A 283 14.21 -3.92 35.42
CA GLU A 283 15.53 -4.54 35.26
C GLU A 283 16.65 -3.81 36.01
N THR A 284 16.46 -2.54 36.42
CA THR A 284 17.49 -1.74 37.12
C THR A 284 16.99 -1.05 38.40
N PRO A 285 16.72 -1.80 39.48
CA PRO A 285 16.06 -1.27 40.67
C PRO A 285 16.90 -0.28 41.50
N GLN A 286 18.23 -0.33 41.43
CA GLN A 286 19.15 0.40 42.32
C GLN A 286 19.42 1.87 41.92
N SER A 287 19.09 2.30 40.69
CA SER A 287 19.36 3.67 40.21
C SER A 287 18.30 4.17 39.23
N LYS A 288 17.03 4.06 39.62
CA LYS A 288 15.87 4.28 38.74
C LYS A 288 15.86 5.65 38.07
N ILE A 289 16.04 6.73 38.84
CA ILE A 289 15.95 8.11 38.33
C ILE A 289 17.09 8.40 37.35
N ARG A 290 18.35 8.14 37.75
CA ARG A 290 19.53 8.40 36.91
C ARG A 290 19.49 7.60 35.61
N ASN A 291 19.16 6.30 35.69
CA ASN A 291 19.08 5.45 34.51
C ASN A 291 17.96 5.87 33.57
N THR A 292 16.79 6.25 34.12
CA THR A 292 15.66 6.74 33.33
C THR A 292 15.97 8.07 32.67
N GLY A 293 16.59 9.01 33.40
CA GLY A 293 17.03 10.29 32.85
C GLY A 293 18.08 10.12 31.75
N THR A 294 19.07 9.25 31.95
CA THR A 294 20.07 8.91 30.92
C THR A 294 19.40 8.28 29.70
N ALA A 295 18.45 7.37 29.89
CA ALA A 295 17.70 6.77 28.79
C ALA A 295 16.92 7.83 28.00
N ALA A 296 16.18 8.70 28.68
CA ALA A 296 15.43 9.78 28.04
C ALA A 296 16.33 10.70 27.22
N ILE A 297 17.47 11.13 27.78
CA ILE A 297 18.45 11.96 27.06
C ILE A 297 18.95 11.24 25.82
N LEU A 298 19.34 9.97 25.91
CA LEU A 298 19.86 9.22 24.77
C LEU A 298 18.81 8.97 23.66
N ILE A 299 17.55 8.74 24.04
CA ILE A 299 16.43 8.63 23.10
C ILE A 299 16.21 9.98 22.40
N LEU A 300 16.17 11.07 23.17
CA LEU A 300 16.03 12.42 22.63
C LEU A 300 17.21 12.79 21.74
N SER A 301 18.44 12.42 22.08
CA SER A 301 19.61 12.64 21.21
C SER A 301 19.47 11.88 19.90
N GLY A 302 19.06 10.61 19.92
CA GLY A 302 18.83 9.82 18.70
C GLY A 302 17.72 10.42 17.82
N LEU A 303 16.69 10.99 18.42
CA LEU A 303 15.62 11.70 17.70
C LEU A 303 16.08 13.04 17.13
N LEU A 304 16.68 13.88 17.96
CA LEU A 304 16.93 15.28 17.64
C LEU A 304 18.14 15.47 16.74
N ILE A 305 19.20 14.67 16.88
CA ILE A 305 20.44 14.88 16.09
C ILE A 305 20.17 14.84 14.57
N PRO A 306 19.46 13.82 14.01
CA PRO A 306 19.13 13.83 12.59
C PRO A 306 18.22 14.99 12.18
N ASN A 307 17.33 15.42 13.07
CA ASN A 307 16.31 16.44 12.78
C ASN A 307 16.82 17.88 12.96
N LEU A 308 17.88 18.07 13.76
CA LEU A 308 18.37 19.38 14.18
C LEU A 308 18.66 20.33 13.00
N PRO A 309 19.30 19.90 11.88
CA PRO A 309 19.52 20.80 10.75
C PRO A 309 18.23 21.38 10.17
N PHE A 310 17.16 20.57 10.13
CA PHE A 310 15.87 20.96 9.56
C PHE A 310 15.02 21.77 10.53
N ILE A 311 15.12 21.48 11.83
CA ILE A 311 14.52 22.29 12.89
C ILE A 311 15.14 23.70 12.86
N ILE A 312 16.46 23.81 12.68
CA ILE A 312 17.14 25.11 12.61
C ILE A 312 16.78 25.85 11.32
N ALA A 313 16.80 25.16 10.18
CA ALA A 313 16.55 25.79 8.89
C ALA A 313 15.09 26.24 8.71
N THR A 314 14.13 25.43 9.14
CA THR A 314 12.69 25.66 8.90
C THR A 314 11.84 25.15 10.08
N PRO A 315 11.92 25.79 11.27
CA PRO A 315 11.31 25.27 12.49
C PRO A 315 9.80 25.10 12.39
N SER A 316 9.11 26.09 11.80
CA SER A 316 7.66 26.07 11.64
C SER A 316 7.21 24.96 10.68
N ALA A 317 7.87 24.82 9.52
CA ALA A 317 7.56 23.77 8.55
C ALA A 317 7.81 22.37 9.14
N TRP A 318 8.96 22.17 9.79
CA TRP A 318 9.27 20.89 10.45
C TRP A 318 8.23 20.54 11.51
N TRP A 319 7.82 21.51 12.35
CA TRP A 319 6.80 21.27 13.37
C TRP A 319 5.45 20.91 12.76
N ASN A 320 5.01 21.68 11.76
CA ASN A 320 3.72 21.51 11.10
C ASN A 320 3.61 20.18 10.36
N ASP A 321 4.73 19.63 9.87
CA ASP A 321 4.72 18.39 9.10
C ASP A 321 5.01 17.16 9.97
N VAL A 322 5.90 17.27 10.95
CA VAL A 322 6.36 16.11 11.75
C VAL A 322 5.52 15.89 12.99
N VAL A 323 5.10 16.98 13.67
CA VAL A 323 4.49 16.92 15.00
C VAL A 323 3.01 17.27 14.96
N ALA A 324 2.66 18.42 14.37
CA ALA A 324 1.31 18.96 14.37
C ALA A 324 0.22 17.99 13.87
N PRO A 325 0.43 17.15 12.83
CA PRO A 325 -0.63 16.27 12.30
C PRO A 325 -1.12 15.21 13.30
N TYR A 326 -0.37 14.98 14.38
CA TYR A 326 -0.70 14.02 15.43
C TYR A 326 -1.27 14.70 16.69
N LEU A 327 -1.40 16.03 16.68
CA LEU A 327 -2.00 16.78 17.77
C LEU A 327 -3.53 16.85 17.57
N PRO A 328 -4.34 16.91 18.66
CA PRO A 328 -5.80 16.96 18.57
C PRO A 328 -6.37 18.15 17.78
N ASN A 329 -5.59 19.22 17.59
CA ASN A 329 -6.02 20.45 16.93
C ASN A 329 -5.80 20.44 15.42
N ALA A 330 -5.10 19.44 14.87
CA ALA A 330 -4.96 19.31 13.42
C ALA A 330 -6.27 18.80 12.80
N SER A 331 -6.51 19.17 11.54
CA SER A 331 -7.62 18.60 10.78
C SER A 331 -7.42 17.08 10.70
N PRO A 332 -8.33 16.26 11.26
CA PRO A 332 -8.11 14.84 11.29
C PRO A 332 -8.17 14.28 9.87
N GLN A 333 -7.26 13.36 9.59
CA GLN A 333 -7.31 12.54 8.39
C GLN A 333 -8.56 11.66 8.43
N VAL A 334 -9.08 11.28 7.25
CA VAL A 334 -10.27 10.44 7.19
C VAL A 334 -10.02 9.10 7.93
N PRO A 335 -10.92 8.64 8.82
CA PRO A 335 -10.74 7.38 9.53
C PRO A 335 -10.82 6.17 8.58
N GLY A 336 -10.18 5.07 8.96
CA GLY A 336 -10.26 3.81 8.21
C GLY A 336 -8.99 2.95 8.29
N GLY A 337 -8.85 2.04 7.32
CA GLY A 337 -7.73 1.10 7.21
C GLY A 337 -8.09 -0.27 7.78
N ILE A 338 -7.41 -0.71 8.84
CA ILE A 338 -7.65 -1.97 9.54
C ILE A 338 -7.89 -1.71 11.03
N GLY A 339 -8.49 -2.69 11.74
CA GLY A 339 -8.79 -2.58 13.16
C GLY A 339 -10.22 -2.13 13.44
N LEU A 340 -10.49 -1.65 14.66
CA LEU A 340 -11.83 -1.33 15.13
C LEU A 340 -12.50 -0.24 14.29
N SER A 341 -11.73 0.78 13.87
CA SER A 341 -12.25 1.87 13.04
C SER A 341 -12.85 1.36 11.74
N ASN A 342 -12.15 0.47 11.02
CA ASN A 342 -12.69 -0.12 9.79
C ASN A 342 -13.91 -1.03 10.07
N ILE A 343 -13.89 -1.81 11.15
CA ILE A 343 -15.05 -2.66 11.52
C ILE A 343 -16.29 -1.81 11.75
N LEU A 344 -16.16 -0.68 12.48
CA LEU A 344 -17.26 0.24 12.74
C LEU A 344 -17.74 0.90 11.45
N LEU A 345 -16.83 1.38 10.61
CA LEU A 345 -17.18 1.96 9.31
C LEU A 345 -17.88 0.94 8.40
N ASP A 346 -17.43 -0.32 8.35
CA ASP A 346 -18.04 -1.35 7.49
C ASP A 346 -19.50 -1.68 7.88
N VAL A 347 -19.88 -1.49 9.14
CA VAL A 347 -21.27 -1.63 9.61
C VAL A 347 -22.05 -0.31 9.60
N GLY A 348 -21.45 0.75 9.08
CA GLY A 348 -22.05 2.07 8.94
C GLY A 348 -22.11 2.89 10.24
N ILE A 349 -21.03 2.82 11.02
CA ILE A 349 -20.86 3.58 12.26
C ILE A 349 -19.58 4.42 12.13
N ALA A 350 -19.71 5.64 11.60
CA ALA A 350 -18.63 6.63 11.64
C ALA A 350 -18.54 7.32 13.01
N VAL A 351 -17.40 7.18 13.70
CA VAL A 351 -17.17 7.75 15.05
C VAL A 351 -16.07 8.82 14.99
N PRO A 352 -16.16 9.94 15.74
CA PRO A 352 -15.11 10.97 15.74
C PRO A 352 -13.76 10.42 16.21
N SER A 353 -12.67 11.03 15.72
CA SER A 353 -11.30 10.68 16.09
C SER A 353 -11.02 10.77 17.60
N SER A 354 -11.73 11.65 18.32
CA SER A 354 -11.65 11.80 19.78
C SER A 354 -12.08 10.53 20.54
N PHE A 355 -13.06 9.79 20.04
CA PHE A 355 -13.47 8.51 20.62
C PHE A 355 -12.34 7.48 20.56
N PHE A 356 -11.69 7.36 19.40
CA PHE A 356 -10.54 6.49 19.22
C PHE A 356 -9.35 6.94 20.08
N LEU A 357 -9.15 8.24 20.27
CA LEU A 357 -8.14 8.74 21.21
C LEU A 357 -8.41 8.23 22.63
N VAL A 358 -9.65 8.33 23.12
CA VAL A 358 -10.03 7.81 24.45
C VAL A 358 -9.82 6.29 24.53
N LEU A 359 -10.20 5.54 23.48
CA LEU A 359 -9.95 4.10 23.40
C LEU A 359 -8.47 3.74 23.44
N VAL A 360 -7.64 4.45 22.67
CA VAL A 360 -6.18 4.23 22.64
C VAL A 360 -5.57 4.54 24.00
N LEU A 361 -5.97 5.64 24.67
CA LEU A 361 -5.51 5.99 26.01
C LEU A 361 -5.97 4.96 27.06
N GLY A 362 -7.22 4.50 26.95
CA GLY A 362 -7.82 3.40 27.71
C GLY A 362 -7.01 2.11 27.61
N ALA A 363 -6.87 1.61 26.38
CA ALA A 363 -6.12 0.41 26.05
C ALA A 363 -4.65 0.54 26.46
N SER A 364 -4.01 1.68 26.19
CA SER A 364 -2.62 1.96 26.60
C SER A 364 -2.45 1.84 28.10
N THR A 365 -3.35 2.42 28.88
CA THR A 365 -3.28 2.33 30.34
C THR A 365 -3.46 0.90 30.83
N VAL A 366 -4.46 0.17 30.31
CA VAL A 366 -4.72 -1.22 30.70
C VAL A 366 -3.52 -2.10 30.36
N LEU A 367 -2.96 -1.95 29.16
CA LEU A 367 -1.79 -2.71 28.72
C LEU A 367 -0.53 -2.34 29.51
N LEU A 368 -0.29 -1.05 29.79
CA LEU A 368 0.83 -0.61 30.62
C LEU A 368 0.71 -1.12 32.05
N TYR A 369 -0.49 -1.08 32.63
CA TYR A 369 -0.75 -1.65 33.94
C TYR A 369 -0.51 -3.16 33.97
N ALA A 370 -1.06 -3.89 32.99
CA ALA A 370 -0.88 -5.34 32.86
C ALA A 370 0.60 -5.69 32.71
N TYR A 371 1.32 -4.99 31.84
CA TYR A 371 2.75 -5.14 31.62
C TYR A 371 3.56 -4.86 32.89
N ALA A 372 3.28 -3.74 33.58
CA ALA A 372 3.95 -3.40 34.82
C ALA A 372 3.68 -4.42 35.93
N ARG A 373 2.45 -4.94 36.04
CA ARG A 373 2.03 -5.88 37.09
C ARG A 373 2.54 -7.29 36.87
N HIS A 374 2.55 -7.73 35.62
CA HIS A 374 2.92 -9.08 35.19
C HIS A 374 4.23 -9.09 34.38
N PHE A 375 5.12 -8.14 34.66
CA PHE A 375 6.37 -7.92 33.94
C PHE A 375 7.18 -9.21 33.72
N THR A 376 7.34 -10.04 34.76
CA THR A 376 8.10 -11.29 34.67
C THR A 376 7.54 -12.29 33.65
N ARG A 377 6.25 -12.20 33.32
CA ARG A 377 5.59 -13.07 32.33
C ARG A 377 5.47 -12.43 30.95
N LEU A 378 5.47 -11.10 30.90
CA LEU A 378 5.19 -10.31 29.69
C LEU A 378 6.43 -9.60 29.12
N ASN A 379 7.59 -9.68 29.76
CA ASN A 379 8.82 -8.99 29.34
C ASN A 379 9.22 -9.23 27.88
N SER A 380 8.94 -10.42 27.34
CA SER A 380 9.20 -10.79 25.93
C SER A 380 8.16 -10.29 24.92
N LEU A 381 7.07 -9.68 25.40
CA LEU A 381 5.98 -9.16 24.57
C LEU A 381 6.00 -7.62 24.46
N THR A 382 7.11 -6.97 24.84
CA THR A 382 7.24 -5.51 24.84
C THR A 382 6.84 -4.90 23.49
N PHE A 383 7.24 -5.53 22.38
CA PHE A 383 6.94 -5.07 21.02
C PHE A 383 5.59 -5.57 20.47
N ALA A 384 4.84 -6.38 21.20
CA ALA A 384 3.50 -6.82 20.79
C ALA A 384 2.41 -5.79 21.16
N PHE A 385 2.63 -4.99 22.21
CA PHE A 385 1.62 -4.02 22.68
C PHE A 385 1.27 -2.93 21.66
N PRO A 386 2.23 -2.33 20.92
CA PRO A 386 1.91 -1.35 19.88
C PRO A 386 0.88 -1.86 18.86
N THR A 387 1.00 -3.13 18.43
CA THR A 387 0.03 -3.78 17.54
C THR A 387 -1.40 -3.71 18.10
N SER A 388 -1.57 -4.00 19.40
CA SER A 388 -2.87 -3.91 20.06
C SER A 388 -3.38 -2.48 20.18
N LEU A 389 -2.50 -1.48 20.29
CA LEU A 389 -2.89 -0.07 20.35
C LEU A 389 -3.36 0.45 18.99
N PHE A 390 -2.66 0.09 17.91
CA PHE A 390 -3.05 0.49 16.57
C PHE A 390 -4.39 -0.12 16.14
N PHE A 391 -4.78 -1.28 16.68
CA PHE A 391 -6.14 -1.81 16.49
C PHE A 391 -7.25 -0.82 16.93
N PHE A 392 -7.00 0.00 17.94
CA PHE A 392 -7.94 1.00 18.45
C PHE A 392 -7.72 2.40 17.88
N TYR A 393 -6.76 2.59 16.98
CA TYR A 393 -6.45 3.89 16.40
C TYR A 393 -7.44 4.23 15.28
N SER A 394 -7.77 5.52 15.12
CA SER A 394 -8.80 5.99 14.16
C SER A 394 -8.44 5.71 12.71
N ARG A 395 -7.13 5.73 12.38
CA ARG A 395 -6.59 5.48 11.05
C ARG A 395 -5.39 4.55 11.13
N SER A 396 -5.61 3.24 11.05
CA SER A 396 -4.54 2.25 11.19
C SER A 396 -4.32 1.49 9.89
N PHE A 397 -3.10 1.49 9.38
CA PHE A 397 -2.73 0.73 8.19
C PHE A 397 -2.05 -0.60 8.56
N PRO A 398 -2.00 -1.60 7.66
CA PRO A 398 -1.40 -2.88 8.00
C PRO A 398 0.10 -2.81 8.33
N ASP A 399 0.85 -1.87 7.76
CA ASP A 399 2.25 -1.60 8.12
C ASP A 399 2.40 -1.17 9.57
N TYR A 400 1.45 -0.39 10.11
CA TYR A 400 1.49 0.10 11.50
C TYR A 400 1.41 -1.04 12.52
N MET A 401 0.90 -2.21 12.10
CA MET A 401 0.77 -3.40 12.93
C MET A 401 1.87 -4.44 12.62
N ALA A 402 2.17 -4.65 11.33
CA ALA A 402 3.02 -5.76 10.89
C ALA A 402 4.51 -5.56 11.22
N TYR A 403 5.04 -4.34 11.12
CA TYR A 403 6.50 -4.12 11.29
C TYR A 403 6.99 -4.24 12.74
N TRP A 404 6.09 -4.26 13.71
CA TRP A 404 6.43 -4.62 15.11
C TRP A 404 6.86 -6.08 15.26
N LEU A 405 6.54 -6.94 14.30
CA LEU A 405 6.99 -8.34 14.28
C LEU A 405 8.51 -8.47 14.25
N PHE A 406 9.23 -7.52 13.62
CA PHE A 406 10.69 -7.57 13.49
C PHE A 406 11.40 -7.62 14.86
N PRO A 407 11.27 -6.61 15.73
CA PRO A 407 11.85 -6.67 17.06
C PRO A 407 11.18 -7.72 17.96
N LEU A 408 9.89 -8.01 17.77
CA LEU A 408 9.16 -9.00 18.57
C LEU A 408 9.71 -10.42 18.37
N VAL A 409 9.94 -10.86 17.14
CA VAL A 409 10.50 -12.18 16.84
C VAL A 409 11.86 -12.35 17.52
N LEU A 410 12.69 -11.31 17.48
CA LEU A 410 14.00 -11.32 18.15
C LEU A 410 13.87 -11.45 19.68
N ASP A 411 12.99 -10.66 20.30
CA ASP A 411 12.76 -10.70 21.75
C ASP A 411 12.18 -12.07 22.20
N LEU A 412 11.24 -12.63 21.43
CA LEU A 412 10.67 -13.96 21.67
C LEU A 412 11.72 -15.07 21.56
N CYS A 413 12.61 -14.98 20.58
CA CYS A 413 13.68 -15.96 20.39
C CYS A 413 14.71 -15.93 21.53
N ARG A 414 14.99 -14.75 22.10
CA ARG A 414 16.04 -14.59 23.13
C ARG A 414 15.58 -14.88 24.55
N LEU A 415 14.38 -14.44 24.92
CA LEU A 415 13.90 -14.58 26.31
C LEU A 415 13.30 -15.96 26.62
N GLY A 416 13.12 -16.81 25.61
CA GLY A 416 12.47 -18.11 25.78
C GLY A 416 10.97 -17.96 26.06
N ARG A 417 10.26 -19.10 25.95
CA ARG A 417 8.78 -19.19 25.90
C ARG A 417 8.08 -18.21 26.85
N PRO A 418 7.33 -17.20 26.36
CA PRO A 418 6.30 -16.59 27.19
C PRO A 418 5.35 -17.69 27.67
N SER A 419 4.86 -17.61 28.90
CA SER A 419 3.79 -18.49 29.36
C SER A 419 2.48 -18.09 28.65
N LEU A 420 2.34 -18.41 27.36
CA LEU A 420 1.17 -18.13 26.51
C LEU A 420 -0.12 -18.71 27.09
N LYS A 421 -0.01 -19.62 28.06
CA LYS A 421 -1.13 -20.09 28.89
C LYS A 421 -1.97 -18.93 29.48
N LEU A 422 -1.43 -17.72 29.69
CA LEU A 422 -2.24 -16.60 30.20
C LEU A 422 -2.95 -15.78 29.11
N ALA A 423 -2.44 -15.76 27.88
CA ALA A 423 -2.99 -14.93 26.79
C ALA A 423 -4.22 -15.58 26.14
N LEU A 424 -4.24 -16.92 26.06
CA LEU A 424 -5.37 -17.71 25.54
C LEU A 424 -6.19 -18.40 26.64
N ALA A 425 -5.60 -18.64 27.82
CA ALA A 425 -6.31 -19.14 28.99
C ALA A 425 -6.38 -18.09 30.09
N ALA A 426 -6.84 -16.89 29.74
CA ALA A 426 -7.81 -16.20 30.59
C ALA A 426 -9.07 -17.09 30.67
N ARG A 427 -8.92 -18.29 31.25
CA ARG A 427 -10.01 -19.02 31.86
C ARG A 427 -10.44 -18.05 32.94
N ILE A 428 -11.53 -17.33 32.67
CA ILE A 428 -12.32 -16.71 33.72
C ILE A 428 -12.58 -17.88 34.66
N ARG A 429 -11.76 -18.03 35.70
CA ARG A 429 -12.15 -18.85 36.84
C ARG A 429 -13.53 -18.31 37.17
N SER A 430 -14.55 -19.16 37.16
CA SER A 430 -15.84 -18.83 37.73
C SER A 430 -15.53 -18.12 39.04
N ILE A 431 -15.75 -16.81 39.04
CA ILE A 431 -15.66 -16.04 40.27
C ILE A 431 -16.91 -16.53 40.98
N ASP A 432 -16.73 -17.46 41.92
CA ASP A 432 -17.75 -17.72 42.92
C ASP A 432 -17.88 -16.41 43.69
N TRP A 433 -18.84 -15.60 43.26
CA TRP A 433 -19.17 -14.31 43.84
C TRP A 433 -19.76 -14.57 45.22
N HIS A 434 -18.89 -14.66 46.22
CA HIS A 434 -19.28 -14.41 47.60
C HIS A 434 -18.95 -12.95 47.89
N LEU A 435 -19.98 -12.11 48.02
CA LEU A 435 -19.84 -10.73 48.46
C LEU A 435 -19.16 -10.72 49.84
N PRO A 436 -17.91 -10.22 49.97
CA PRO A 436 -17.30 -10.02 51.28
C PRO A 436 -17.63 -8.58 51.68
N THR A 437 -18.75 -8.41 52.39
CA THR A 437 -19.10 -7.16 53.07
C THR A 437 -18.06 -6.88 54.17
N GLY A 438 -17.07 -6.04 53.88
CA GLY A 438 -16.24 -5.40 54.92
C GLY A 438 -14.75 -5.20 54.62
N THR A 439 -14.15 -5.97 53.71
CA THR A 439 -12.67 -5.98 53.57
C THR A 439 -12.14 -5.38 52.27
N PHE A 440 -13.01 -5.11 51.30
CA PHE A 440 -12.62 -4.65 49.95
C PHE A 440 -11.99 -3.25 49.95
N LEU A 441 -12.42 -2.36 50.85
CA LEU A 441 -11.91 -0.97 50.92
C LEU A 441 -10.50 -0.87 51.51
N ARG A 442 -10.08 -1.79 52.39
CA ARG A 442 -8.77 -1.71 53.07
C ARG A 442 -7.60 -2.29 52.25
N VAL A 443 -7.86 -3.25 51.37
CA VAL A 443 -6.83 -3.85 50.49
C VAL A 443 -6.57 -3.01 49.22
N PHE A 444 -7.53 -2.19 48.80
CA PHE A 444 -7.37 -1.28 47.66
C PHE A 444 -6.54 -0.02 47.98
N ALA A 445 -6.42 0.35 49.27
CA ALA A 445 -6.09 1.72 49.68
C ALA A 445 -4.62 2.19 49.55
N ARG A 446 -3.61 1.37 49.24
CA ARG A 446 -2.21 1.89 49.26
C ARG A 446 -1.30 1.62 48.07
N ARG A 447 -1.60 0.67 47.16
CA ARG A 447 -0.76 0.44 45.95
C ARG A 447 -1.52 0.13 44.66
N ARG A 448 -2.84 -0.14 44.73
CA ARG A 448 -3.70 -0.35 43.53
C ARG A 448 -4.68 0.79 43.28
N ALA A 449 -4.89 1.68 44.26
CA ALA A 449 -5.77 2.83 44.16
C ALA A 449 -5.53 3.68 42.91
N LEU A 450 -4.26 3.98 42.56
CA LEU A 450 -3.96 4.81 41.39
C LEU A 450 -4.32 4.11 40.06
N ALA A 451 -3.96 2.84 39.88
CA ALA A 451 -4.29 2.12 38.65
C ALA A 451 -5.79 1.88 38.51
N VAL A 452 -6.47 1.60 39.62
CA VAL A 452 -7.92 1.44 39.66
C VAL A 452 -8.61 2.77 39.43
N LEU A 453 -8.08 3.87 39.98
CA LEU A 453 -8.57 5.22 39.73
C LEU A 453 -8.38 5.59 38.25
N ILE A 454 -7.23 5.30 37.63
CA ILE A 454 -7.03 5.57 36.21
C ILE A 454 -7.94 4.68 35.35
N VAL A 455 -8.10 3.39 35.68
CA VAL A 455 -9.05 2.51 34.96
C VAL A 455 -10.48 3.02 35.14
N ILE A 456 -10.89 3.43 36.34
CA ILE A 456 -12.21 4.00 36.61
C ILE A 456 -12.36 5.31 35.84
N VAL A 457 -11.38 6.22 35.88
CA VAL A 457 -11.42 7.49 35.15
C VAL A 457 -11.48 7.26 33.64
N LEU A 458 -10.74 6.29 33.11
CA LEU A 458 -10.78 5.94 31.68
C LEU A 458 -12.06 5.19 31.31
N THR A 459 -12.62 4.38 32.22
CA THR A 459 -13.90 3.70 32.02
C THR A 459 -15.04 4.72 32.10
N VAL A 460 -15.01 5.65 33.04
CA VAL A 460 -15.96 6.75 33.17
C VAL A 460 -15.81 7.71 32.00
N ALA A 461 -14.59 8.02 31.56
CA ALA A 461 -14.36 8.80 30.35
C ALA A 461 -14.87 8.05 29.13
N PHE A 462 -14.59 6.75 29.01
CA PHE A 462 -15.08 5.91 27.92
C PHE A 462 -16.61 5.84 27.91
N VAL A 463 -17.25 5.55 29.05
CA VAL A 463 -18.70 5.52 29.20
C VAL A 463 -19.28 6.89 28.93
N ALA A 464 -18.72 7.97 29.48
CA ALA A 464 -19.18 9.33 29.24
C ALA A 464 -19.00 9.74 27.78
N THR A 465 -17.89 9.39 27.11
CA THR A 465 -17.71 9.65 25.67
C THR A 465 -18.58 8.75 24.81
N SER A 466 -18.83 7.51 25.22
CA SER A 466 -19.70 6.57 24.51
C SER A 466 -21.15 6.94 24.68
N GLU A 467 -21.56 7.43 25.85
CA GLU A 467 -22.90 7.91 26.16
C GLU A 467 -23.13 9.29 25.55
N ALA A 468 -22.16 10.21 25.62
CA ALA A 468 -22.20 11.47 24.88
C ALA A 468 -22.26 11.20 23.37
N TYR A 469 -21.50 10.22 22.88
CA TYR A 469 -21.58 9.82 21.48
C TYR A 469 -22.89 9.12 21.14
N VAL A 470 -23.38 8.16 21.93
CA VAL A 470 -24.65 7.46 21.65
C VAL A 470 -25.82 8.43 21.73
N SER A 471 -25.81 9.35 22.69
CA SER A 471 -26.80 10.43 22.79
C SER A 471 -26.70 11.41 21.62
N GLN A 472 -25.50 11.75 21.15
CA GLN A 472 -25.30 12.64 19.99
C GLN A 472 -25.53 11.94 18.63
N ALA A 473 -25.15 10.68 18.49
CA ALA A 473 -25.33 9.84 17.30
C ALA A 473 -26.79 9.39 17.17
N SER A 474 -27.55 9.35 18.26
CA SER A 474 -29.01 9.19 18.21
C SER A 474 -29.72 10.38 17.56
N SER A 475 -29.04 11.53 17.43
CA SER A 475 -29.51 12.71 16.69
C SER A 475 -28.54 13.02 15.54
N SER A 476 -28.71 12.37 14.39
CA SER A 476 -27.91 12.70 13.20
C SER A 476 -27.99 14.21 12.91
N ASN A 477 -26.83 14.87 12.82
CA ASN A 477 -26.71 16.30 12.52
C ASN A 477 -27.11 16.63 11.07
N ALA A 478 -27.30 15.61 10.24
CA ALA A 478 -27.93 15.71 8.94
C ALA A 478 -28.72 14.44 8.57
N GLU A 479 -29.82 14.61 7.84
CA GLU A 479 -30.53 13.51 7.18
C GLU A 479 -29.93 13.33 5.78
N ILE A 480 -29.41 12.14 5.46
CA ILE A 480 -28.77 11.84 4.17
C ILE A 480 -29.58 10.79 3.43
N GLN A 481 -30.08 11.17 2.25
CA GLN A 481 -30.81 10.28 1.36
C GLN A 481 -30.05 10.11 0.05
N ILE A 482 -29.76 8.86 -0.32
CA ILE A 482 -29.24 8.51 -1.64
C ILE A 482 -30.44 8.41 -2.59
N ASN A 483 -30.52 9.34 -3.54
CA ASN A 483 -31.62 9.40 -4.49
C ASN A 483 -31.37 8.53 -5.72
N ASN A 484 -30.13 8.56 -6.22
CA ASN A 484 -29.75 7.81 -7.42
C ASN A 484 -28.26 7.49 -7.43
N VAL A 485 -27.90 6.37 -8.04
CA VAL A 485 -26.53 5.88 -8.21
C VAL A 485 -26.32 5.61 -9.71
N MET A 486 -25.35 6.27 -10.32
CA MET A 486 -25.23 6.34 -11.77
C MET A 486 -23.80 6.05 -12.24
N ASP A 487 -23.71 5.55 -13.47
CA ASP A 487 -22.48 5.42 -14.24
C ASP A 487 -22.66 6.09 -15.61
N PRO A 488 -22.74 7.44 -15.66
CA PRO A 488 -22.96 8.18 -16.92
C PRO A 488 -21.83 7.96 -17.93
N ASP A 489 -20.63 7.59 -17.47
CA ASP A 489 -19.45 7.40 -18.31
C ASP A 489 -19.22 5.93 -18.70
N SER A 490 -20.15 5.02 -18.37
CA SER A 490 -20.12 3.60 -18.75
C SER A 490 -18.80 2.90 -18.42
N ILE A 491 -18.26 3.11 -17.22
CA ILE A 491 -17.02 2.44 -16.79
C ILE A 491 -17.27 1.07 -16.13
N GLY A 492 -18.53 0.73 -15.82
CA GLY A 492 -18.93 -0.48 -15.10
C GLY A 492 -18.87 -0.35 -13.58
N ALA A 493 -18.84 0.89 -13.09
CA ALA A 493 -18.78 1.24 -11.68
C ALA A 493 -19.51 2.58 -11.48
N ALA A 494 -20.13 2.77 -10.31
CA ALA A 494 -20.83 4.02 -10.04
C ALA A 494 -19.83 5.17 -9.89
N THR A 495 -19.92 6.16 -10.77
CA THR A 495 -19.05 7.35 -10.82
C THR A 495 -19.76 8.60 -10.31
N MET A 496 -21.09 8.54 -10.17
CA MET A 496 -21.90 9.68 -9.76
C MET A 496 -23.04 9.24 -8.84
N ILE A 497 -23.29 10.02 -7.78
CA ILE A 497 -24.39 9.78 -6.83
C ILE A 497 -25.17 11.08 -6.66
N ASN A 498 -26.50 11.00 -6.75
CA ASN A 498 -27.39 12.10 -6.39
C ASN A 498 -27.83 11.93 -4.93
N ILE A 499 -27.59 12.93 -4.11
CA ILE A 499 -27.81 12.91 -2.67
C ILE A 499 -28.65 14.11 -2.25
N THR A 500 -29.64 13.88 -1.38
CA THR A 500 -30.29 14.95 -0.63
C THR A 500 -29.78 14.97 0.80
N LEU A 501 -29.35 16.15 1.23
CA LEU A 501 -28.88 16.42 2.59
C LEU A 501 -29.83 17.41 3.27
N LYS A 502 -30.35 17.08 4.45
CA LYS A 502 -31.06 18.03 5.32
C LYS A 502 -30.17 18.40 6.49
N ASN A 503 -29.86 19.68 6.67
CA ASN A 503 -29.13 20.13 7.85
C ASN A 503 -30.09 20.20 9.05
N THR A 504 -29.83 19.44 10.11
CA THR A 504 -30.63 19.46 11.34
C THR A 504 -30.00 20.32 12.44
N LEU A 505 -28.78 20.83 12.23
CA LEU A 505 -28.11 21.76 13.13
C LEU A 505 -28.73 23.16 13.06
N GLN A 506 -28.52 23.93 14.13
CA GLN A 506 -28.90 25.34 14.21
C GLN A 506 -27.95 26.27 13.43
N THR A 507 -26.80 25.76 13.01
CA THR A 507 -25.77 26.52 12.27
C THR A 507 -25.69 26.06 10.82
N PRO A 508 -25.35 26.96 9.88
CA PRO A 508 -25.02 26.58 8.51
C PRO A 508 -23.82 25.62 8.46
N VAL A 509 -23.80 24.72 7.50
CA VAL A 509 -22.72 23.74 7.29
C VAL A 509 -22.20 23.77 5.86
N SER A 510 -20.95 23.35 5.65
CA SER A 510 -20.34 23.18 4.32
C SER A 510 -20.00 21.70 4.12
N PRO A 511 -20.85 20.91 3.44
CA PRO A 511 -20.67 19.46 3.40
C PRO A 511 -19.49 19.01 2.52
N THR A 512 -18.71 18.07 3.05
CA THR A 512 -17.68 17.29 2.34
C THR A 512 -18.11 15.83 2.31
N PHE A 513 -17.99 15.18 1.15
CA PHE A 513 -18.55 13.85 0.91
C PHE A 513 -17.44 12.80 0.76
N PHE A 514 -17.55 11.72 1.52
CA PHE A 514 -16.72 10.54 1.39
C PHE A 514 -17.57 9.31 1.10
N VAL A 515 -17.10 8.44 0.21
CA VAL A 515 -17.79 7.20 -0.15
C VAL A 515 -16.95 6.01 0.33
N LYS A 516 -17.55 5.17 1.17
CA LYS A 516 -16.90 3.97 1.73
C LYS A 516 -17.46 2.72 1.05
N TRP A 517 -16.59 2.04 0.32
CA TRP A 517 -16.82 0.69 -0.23
C TRP A 517 -15.57 -0.20 -0.15
N TYR A 518 -14.40 0.40 0.10
CA TYR A 518 -13.09 -0.24 0.31
C TYR A 518 -12.57 0.09 1.72
N PRO A 519 -11.48 -0.49 2.28
CA PRO A 519 -11.03 -0.20 3.64
C PRO A 519 -10.78 1.28 4.00
N LEU A 520 -10.56 2.15 3.01
CA LEU A 520 -10.53 3.60 3.20
C LEU A 520 -11.73 4.27 2.49
N PRO A 521 -12.35 5.30 3.10
CA PRO A 521 -13.28 6.18 2.40
C PRO A 521 -12.57 7.01 1.32
N TYR A 522 -13.18 7.11 0.14
CA TYR A 522 -12.70 7.97 -0.95
C TYR A 522 -13.36 9.34 -0.89
N LEU A 523 -12.58 10.41 -1.05
CA LEU A 523 -13.11 11.78 -1.18
C LEU A 523 -13.78 11.94 -2.54
N TRP A 524 -15.03 12.38 -2.55
CA TRP A 524 -15.81 12.66 -3.77
C TRP A 524 -16.09 14.16 -3.88
N THR A 525 -16.05 14.68 -5.10
CA THR A 525 -16.29 16.10 -5.38
C THR A 525 -17.77 16.36 -5.53
N SER A 526 -18.25 17.52 -5.05
CA SER A 526 -19.64 17.95 -5.22
C SER A 526 -19.77 19.02 -6.31
N ASN A 527 -20.93 19.07 -6.95
CA ASN A 527 -21.30 20.13 -7.90
C ASN A 527 -21.64 21.49 -7.23
N SER A 528 -21.69 21.53 -5.90
CA SER A 528 -22.01 22.73 -5.12
C SER A 528 -21.11 22.83 -3.91
N THR A 529 -20.63 24.05 -3.64
CA THR A 529 -19.88 24.43 -2.44
C THR A 529 -20.68 25.35 -1.52
N ALA A 530 -21.96 25.60 -1.85
CA ALA A 530 -22.82 26.49 -1.10
C ALA A 530 -23.07 25.98 0.32
N LEU A 531 -23.13 26.90 1.27
CA LEU A 531 -23.50 26.60 2.65
C LEU A 531 -24.95 26.09 2.71
N LEU A 532 -25.17 25.03 3.47
CA LEU A 532 -26.49 24.50 3.76
C LEU A 532 -26.97 25.10 5.08
N ASN A 533 -27.91 26.06 4.99
CA ASN A 533 -28.50 26.72 6.15
C ASN A 533 -29.18 25.74 7.12
N SER A 534 -29.38 26.18 8.36
CA SER A 534 -30.11 25.41 9.37
C SER A 534 -31.51 25.02 8.87
N GLY A 535 -31.88 23.74 9.08
CA GLY A 535 -33.20 23.20 8.72
C GLY A 535 -33.45 23.01 7.22
N SER A 536 -32.57 23.50 6.35
CA SER A 536 -32.78 23.46 4.90
C SER A 536 -32.35 22.12 4.29
N ARG A 537 -32.88 21.84 3.09
CA ARG A 537 -32.53 20.69 2.26
C ARG A 537 -31.74 21.15 1.04
N GLY A 538 -30.65 20.46 0.73
CA GLY A 538 -29.85 20.65 -0.47
C GLY A 538 -29.76 19.36 -1.27
N SER A 539 -29.76 19.47 -2.60
CA SER A 539 -29.48 18.34 -3.50
C SER A 539 -28.07 18.50 -4.06
N TYR A 540 -27.28 17.44 -3.97
CA TYR A 540 -25.89 17.41 -4.39
C TYR A 540 -25.70 16.29 -5.40
N ILE A 541 -25.00 16.60 -6.48
CA ILE A 541 -24.42 15.59 -7.36
C ILE A 541 -22.98 15.46 -6.94
N ILE A 542 -22.61 14.28 -6.43
CA ILE A 542 -21.23 13.97 -6.09
C ILE A 542 -20.63 13.02 -7.12
N SER A 543 -19.35 13.19 -7.42
CA SER A 543 -18.61 12.42 -8.41
C SER A 543 -17.28 11.90 -7.89
N ALA A 544 -16.90 10.71 -8.35
CA ALA A 544 -15.59 10.11 -8.09
C ALA A 544 -14.47 11.01 -8.65
N ALA A 545 -13.35 11.11 -7.92
CA ALA A 545 -12.24 11.99 -8.29
C ALA A 545 -11.31 11.41 -9.38
N ASP A 546 -11.30 10.09 -9.57
CA ASP A 546 -10.47 9.38 -10.54
C ASP A 546 -11.02 7.98 -10.84
N GLY A 547 -10.29 7.15 -11.62
CA GLY A 547 -10.72 5.80 -11.98
C GLY A 547 -10.65 4.75 -10.86
N VAL A 548 -10.17 5.09 -9.67
CA VAL A 548 -10.01 4.15 -8.53
C VAL A 548 -11.11 4.33 -7.49
N ALA A 549 -11.58 5.57 -7.27
CA ALA A 549 -12.68 5.89 -6.36
C ALA A 549 -14.10 5.33 -6.69
N PRO A 550 -14.48 5.05 -7.95
CA PRO A 550 -15.83 4.60 -8.32
C PRO A 550 -16.24 3.32 -7.60
N ILE A 551 -17.52 3.18 -7.26
CA ILE A 551 -18.01 2.02 -6.52
C ILE A 551 -18.19 0.85 -7.51
N PRO A 552 -17.51 -0.30 -7.31
CA PRO A 552 -17.67 -1.44 -8.19
C PRO A 552 -19.12 -1.92 -8.25
N ARG A 553 -19.55 -2.37 -9.43
CA ARG A 553 -20.91 -2.89 -9.64
C ARG A 553 -21.26 -3.99 -8.63
N GLY A 554 -22.42 -3.86 -8.00
CA GLY A 554 -22.94 -4.82 -7.03
C GLY A 554 -22.38 -4.68 -5.61
N SER A 555 -21.33 -3.87 -5.42
CA SER A 555 -20.78 -3.60 -4.10
C SER A 555 -21.74 -2.78 -3.25
N ALA A 556 -21.74 -3.09 -1.95
CA ALA A 556 -22.37 -2.25 -0.95
C ALA A 556 -21.49 -1.03 -0.64
N PHE A 557 -22.11 0.10 -0.37
CA PHE A 557 -21.42 1.33 0.01
C PHE A 557 -22.30 2.19 0.91
N HIS A 558 -21.71 3.22 1.51
CA HIS A 558 -22.43 4.31 2.18
C HIS A 558 -21.65 5.62 2.00
N VAL A 559 -22.33 6.73 2.27
CA VAL A 559 -21.78 8.09 2.15
C VAL A 559 -21.63 8.69 3.54
N ILE A 560 -20.42 9.10 3.87
CA ILE A 560 -20.06 9.78 5.11
C ILE A 560 -19.92 11.27 4.80
N VAL A 561 -20.62 12.11 5.55
CA VAL A 561 -20.62 13.57 5.33
C VAL A 561 -20.00 14.27 6.53
N TYR A 562 -18.99 15.09 6.27
CA TYR A 562 -18.36 15.96 7.26
C TYR A 562 -18.67 17.42 6.96
N ASP A 563 -18.61 18.28 7.96
CA ASP A 563 -18.61 19.72 7.77
C ASP A 563 -17.19 20.23 7.57
N LYS A 564 -16.93 20.87 6.44
CA LYS A 564 -15.65 21.47 6.07
C LYS A 564 -15.21 22.57 7.03
N LEU A 565 -16.15 23.29 7.67
CA LEU A 565 -15.83 24.41 8.55
C LEU A 565 -15.34 23.95 9.93
N THR A 566 -15.97 22.91 10.47
CA THR A 566 -15.71 22.42 11.83
C THR A 566 -14.98 21.08 11.89
N SER A 567 -14.81 20.39 10.74
CA SER A 567 -14.30 19.02 10.65
C SER A 567 -15.14 17.99 11.43
N GLN A 568 -16.38 18.33 11.80
CA GLN A 568 -17.28 17.44 12.53
C GLN A 568 -18.03 16.52 11.57
N LEU A 569 -18.34 15.31 12.03
CA LEU A 569 -19.21 14.39 11.33
C LEU A 569 -20.65 14.94 11.34
N LEU A 570 -21.25 15.12 10.16
CA LEU A 570 -22.64 15.52 10.02
C LEU A 570 -23.58 14.31 10.03
N GLY A 571 -23.17 13.21 9.41
CA GLY A 571 -23.94 11.99 9.42
C GLY A 571 -23.46 11.00 8.38
N GLU A 572 -24.17 9.89 8.30
CA GLU A 572 -23.93 8.82 7.35
C GLU A 572 -25.24 8.42 6.66
N SER A 573 -25.16 8.03 5.38
CA SER A 573 -26.29 7.45 4.69
C SER A 573 -26.53 5.99 5.14
N PRO A 574 -27.76 5.46 5.00
CA PRO A 574 -27.95 4.01 4.98
C PRO A 574 -27.07 3.33 3.92
N SER A 575 -26.77 2.05 4.13
CA SER A 575 -26.05 1.28 3.12
C SER A 575 -26.89 1.12 1.84
N ALA A 576 -26.27 1.39 0.70
CA ALA A 576 -26.84 1.23 -0.63
C ALA A 576 -25.99 0.27 -1.47
N LYS A 577 -26.55 -0.23 -2.57
CA LYS A 577 -25.82 -1.05 -3.54
C LYS A 577 -25.64 -0.30 -4.85
N ALA A 578 -24.46 -0.41 -5.45
CA ALA A 578 -24.18 0.13 -6.77
C ALA A 578 -24.82 -0.74 -7.87
N ASN A 579 -26.11 -0.51 -8.14
CA ASN A 579 -26.84 -1.21 -9.20
C ASN A 579 -26.65 -0.50 -10.55
N VAL A 580 -25.45 -0.61 -11.10
CA VAL A 580 -25.10 -0.06 -12.42
C VAL A 580 -25.01 -1.17 -13.47
N ALA A 581 -25.38 -0.86 -14.72
CA ALA A 581 -25.35 -1.83 -15.80
C ALA A 581 -23.91 -2.24 -16.16
N ALA A 582 -23.75 -3.44 -16.73
CA ALA A 582 -22.50 -3.80 -17.39
C ALA A 582 -22.38 -2.95 -18.68
N PRO A 583 -21.29 -2.21 -18.90
CA PRO A 583 -21.08 -1.56 -20.19
C PRO A 583 -20.66 -2.62 -21.23
N ALA A 584 -21.10 -2.44 -22.47
CA ALA A 584 -20.61 -3.26 -23.60
C ALA A 584 -19.14 -2.97 -23.92
N LEU A 585 -18.73 -1.71 -23.67
CA LEU A 585 -17.37 -1.22 -23.76
C LEU A 585 -17.15 -0.24 -22.59
N SER A 586 -16.15 -0.50 -21.75
CA SER A 586 -15.80 0.32 -20.60
C SER A 586 -15.09 1.60 -21.03
N ASN A 587 -15.47 2.72 -20.41
CA ASN A 587 -14.83 4.03 -20.57
C ASN A 587 -14.76 4.49 -22.05
N PRO A 588 -15.89 4.50 -22.79
CA PRO A 588 -15.92 4.83 -24.21
C PRO A 588 -15.41 6.25 -24.53
N GLY A 589 -15.59 7.19 -23.61
CA GLY A 589 -15.04 8.55 -23.74
C GLY A 589 -13.56 8.68 -23.40
N LEU A 590 -12.89 7.59 -23.00
CA LEU A 590 -11.47 7.57 -22.58
C LEU A 590 -11.13 8.67 -21.55
N LYS A 591 -12.10 8.95 -20.67
CA LYS A 591 -12.10 10.07 -19.72
C LYS A 591 -11.45 9.68 -18.39
N TRP A 592 -11.63 8.43 -17.98
CA TRP A 592 -11.16 7.93 -16.71
C TRP A 592 -9.80 7.30 -16.87
N TRP A 593 -8.83 7.68 -16.04
CA TRP A 593 -7.47 7.18 -16.09
C TRP A 593 -7.10 6.52 -14.78
N THR A 594 -6.27 5.48 -14.87
CA THR A 594 -5.67 4.79 -13.73
C THR A 594 -4.18 4.58 -13.98
N LEU A 595 -3.39 4.46 -12.92
CA LEU A 595 -1.99 4.04 -13.04
C LEU A 595 -1.96 2.55 -13.42
N ASP A 596 -1.35 2.23 -14.56
CA ASP A 596 -0.91 0.87 -14.84
C ASP A 596 0.43 0.68 -14.13
N GLU A 597 0.39 -0.05 -13.01
CA GLU A 597 1.56 -0.29 -12.16
C GLU A 597 2.68 -1.03 -12.90
N SER A 598 2.36 -1.84 -13.93
CA SER A 598 3.34 -2.62 -14.69
C SER A 598 4.11 -1.78 -15.71
N LEU A 599 3.49 -0.70 -16.19
CA LEU A 599 4.09 0.27 -17.12
C LEU A 599 4.59 1.53 -16.41
N GLY A 600 4.12 1.79 -15.19
CA GLY A 600 4.41 3.01 -14.43
C GLY A 600 3.83 4.26 -15.09
N ARG A 601 2.71 4.11 -15.80
CA ARG A 601 2.09 5.16 -16.60
C ARG A 601 0.57 5.13 -16.46
N LYS A 602 -0.06 6.30 -16.62
CA LYS A 602 -1.51 6.36 -16.65
C LYS A 602 -2.04 5.76 -17.96
N VAL A 603 -3.07 4.94 -17.86
CA VAL A 603 -3.84 4.40 -19.00
C VAL A 603 -5.33 4.64 -18.78
N PRO A 604 -6.15 4.73 -19.85
CA PRO A 604 -7.59 4.78 -19.71
C PRO A 604 -8.10 3.56 -18.95
N LEU A 605 -8.94 3.77 -17.93
CA LEU A 605 -9.53 2.71 -17.13
C LEU A 605 -10.24 1.69 -18.04
N GLY A 606 -9.98 0.40 -17.83
CA GLY A 606 -10.53 -0.68 -18.64
C GLY A 606 -9.73 -0.99 -19.92
N TRP A 607 -8.74 -0.16 -20.27
CA TRP A 607 -7.89 -0.36 -21.45
C TRP A 607 -6.47 -0.78 -21.06
N LYS A 608 -5.90 -1.72 -21.82
CA LYS A 608 -4.52 -2.18 -21.68
C LYS A 608 -3.65 -1.58 -22.76
N LEU A 609 -2.59 -0.87 -22.36
CA LEU A 609 -1.55 -0.39 -23.26
C LEU A 609 -0.53 -1.52 -23.51
N SER A 610 -0.22 -1.78 -24.77
CA SER A 610 0.86 -2.68 -25.19
C SER A 610 1.83 -1.92 -26.07
N LEU A 611 3.12 -2.16 -25.87
CA LEU A 611 4.23 -1.52 -26.59
C LEU A 611 5.04 -2.61 -27.30
N PHE A 612 5.30 -2.44 -28.59
CA PHE A 612 6.02 -3.42 -29.43
C PHE A 612 7.26 -2.77 -30.01
N ASN A 613 8.46 -3.23 -29.63
CA ASN A 613 9.75 -2.67 -30.04
C ASN A 613 10.00 -1.18 -29.73
N SER A 614 8.99 -0.47 -29.18
CA SER A 614 9.02 0.97 -28.93
C SER A 614 9.87 1.37 -27.74
N HIS A 615 10.42 2.57 -27.83
CA HIS A 615 11.10 3.19 -26.69
C HIS A 615 10.05 3.69 -25.69
N THR A 616 10.01 3.06 -24.52
CA THR A 616 8.97 3.29 -23.52
C THR A 616 8.92 4.71 -22.99
N THR A 617 9.95 5.54 -23.20
CA THR A 617 9.97 6.94 -22.74
C THR A 617 9.33 7.91 -23.73
N THR A 618 9.51 7.70 -25.04
CA THR A 618 9.12 8.63 -26.10
C THR A 618 7.87 8.21 -26.85
N SER A 619 7.57 6.91 -26.85
CA SER A 619 6.31 6.37 -27.36
C SER A 619 5.36 6.08 -26.20
N GLY A 620 4.05 6.20 -26.44
CA GLY A 620 3.03 5.91 -25.44
C GLY A 620 1.73 6.65 -25.69
N ILE A 621 1.03 6.93 -24.60
CA ILE A 621 -0.24 7.65 -24.63
C ILE A 621 -0.23 8.80 -23.63
N THR A 622 -0.93 9.86 -23.98
CA THR A 622 -1.16 11.02 -23.13
C THR A 622 -2.62 11.45 -23.24
N PRO A 623 -3.20 12.11 -22.22
CA PRO A 623 -4.52 12.68 -22.38
C PRO A 623 -4.53 13.89 -23.32
N LEU A 624 -5.61 14.05 -24.11
CA LEU A 624 -5.74 15.16 -25.08
C LEU A 624 -5.90 16.53 -24.41
N SER A 625 -6.48 16.57 -23.21
CA SER A 625 -6.69 17.78 -22.42
C SER A 625 -5.87 17.74 -21.14
N THR A 626 -5.51 18.90 -20.61
CA THR A 626 -4.86 19.03 -19.29
C THR A 626 -5.64 18.36 -18.16
N ASN A 627 -6.97 18.32 -18.25
CA ASN A 627 -7.85 17.67 -17.26
C ASN A 627 -7.98 16.15 -17.45
N GLY A 628 -7.41 15.58 -18.51
CA GLY A 628 -7.47 14.15 -18.77
C GLY A 628 -8.78 13.62 -19.38
N THR A 629 -9.76 14.49 -19.63
CA THR A 629 -11.15 14.06 -19.89
C THR A 629 -11.56 14.01 -21.35
N SER A 630 -10.78 14.59 -22.27
CA SER A 630 -11.18 14.78 -23.67
C SER A 630 -10.67 13.69 -24.63
N GLY A 631 -10.21 12.56 -24.10
CA GLY A 631 -9.68 11.43 -24.86
C GLY A 631 -8.16 11.25 -24.76
N VAL A 632 -7.61 10.51 -25.72
CA VAL A 632 -6.23 10.02 -25.73
C VAL A 632 -5.49 10.46 -26.98
N GLN A 633 -4.24 10.88 -26.83
CA GLN A 633 -3.26 10.95 -27.90
C GLN A 633 -2.36 9.72 -27.82
N MET A 634 -2.27 8.96 -28.90
CA MET A 634 -1.27 7.92 -29.13
C MET A 634 -0.07 8.55 -29.84
N ILE A 635 1.13 8.39 -29.31
CA ILE A 635 2.38 8.92 -29.89
C ILE A 635 3.33 7.76 -30.12
N LEU A 636 3.72 7.54 -31.36
CA LEU A 636 4.78 6.61 -31.75
C LEU A 636 6.00 7.42 -32.20
N ASN A 637 7.06 7.40 -31.40
CA ASN A 637 8.36 7.97 -31.76
C ASN A 637 9.33 6.83 -32.08
N TYR A 638 9.42 6.51 -33.37
CA TYR A 638 10.28 5.46 -33.87
C TYR A 638 11.62 6.03 -34.33
N ALA A 639 12.69 5.74 -33.58
CA ALA A 639 14.02 6.31 -33.81
C ALA A 639 15.07 5.32 -34.35
N TYR A 640 14.83 3.99 -34.31
CA TYR A 640 15.86 2.97 -34.55
C TYR A 640 15.40 1.88 -35.51
N THR A 641 15.91 1.88 -36.75
CA THR A 641 15.53 0.92 -37.82
C THR A 641 15.89 -0.55 -37.55
N GLU A 642 16.73 -0.83 -36.54
CA GLU A 642 17.26 -2.18 -36.29
C GLU A 642 16.23 -3.19 -35.74
N ARG A 643 15.03 -2.74 -35.32
CA ARG A 643 14.03 -3.59 -34.64
C ARG A 643 12.81 -4.00 -35.48
N GLY A 644 12.77 -3.62 -36.76
CA GLY A 644 11.65 -3.96 -37.64
C GLY A 644 10.43 -3.05 -37.44
N ILE A 645 9.28 -3.61 -37.08
CA ILE A 645 8.03 -2.86 -36.82
C ILE A 645 8.08 -2.32 -35.40
N ASP A 646 7.85 -1.02 -35.26
CA ASP A 646 7.60 -0.36 -33.98
C ASP A 646 6.10 -0.05 -33.86
N GLY A 647 5.51 -0.20 -32.67
CA GLY A 647 4.10 0.08 -32.50
C GLY A 647 3.62 0.16 -31.06
N LEU A 648 2.42 0.70 -30.91
CA LEU A 648 1.69 0.72 -29.64
C LEU A 648 0.21 0.43 -29.87
N ALA A 649 -0.42 -0.19 -28.87
CA ALA A 649 -1.80 -0.63 -28.97
C ALA A 649 -2.57 -0.40 -27.66
N LEU A 650 -3.82 0.04 -27.78
CA LEU A 650 -4.81 0.07 -26.71
C LEU A 650 -5.82 -1.04 -26.96
N SER A 651 -5.96 -1.94 -25.99
CA SER A 651 -6.82 -3.12 -26.12
C SER A 651 -7.81 -3.25 -24.97
N GLN A 652 -9.00 -3.79 -25.27
CA GLN A 652 -10.04 -4.09 -24.28
C GLN A 652 -10.82 -5.35 -24.72
N GLN A 653 -11.26 -6.15 -23.75
CA GLN A 653 -12.22 -7.23 -24.00
C GLN A 653 -13.63 -6.65 -24.16
N ILE A 654 -14.31 -7.03 -25.24
CA ILE A 654 -15.66 -6.59 -25.59
C ILE A 654 -16.55 -7.80 -25.90
N SER A 655 -17.87 -7.62 -25.89
CA SER A 655 -18.78 -8.63 -26.45
C SER A 655 -19.12 -8.27 -27.91
N PRO A 656 -18.65 -9.05 -28.90
CA PRO A 656 -18.89 -8.74 -30.31
C PRO A 656 -20.32 -9.02 -30.76
N VAL A 657 -21.12 -9.75 -29.97
CA VAL A 657 -22.56 -9.95 -30.19
C VAL A 657 -23.34 -8.64 -30.01
N ALA A 658 -22.82 -7.70 -29.24
CA ALA A 658 -23.56 -6.51 -28.76
C ALA A 658 -22.97 -5.17 -29.21
N THR A 659 -21.90 -5.13 -30.01
CA THR A 659 -21.15 -3.88 -30.19
C THR A 659 -20.66 -3.65 -31.61
N SER A 660 -21.42 -2.89 -32.39
CA SER A 660 -20.80 -2.04 -33.41
C SER A 660 -20.14 -0.87 -32.68
N VAL A 661 -18.94 -0.47 -33.10
CA VAL A 661 -18.13 0.53 -32.38
C VAL A 661 -17.83 1.71 -33.29
N SER A 662 -18.22 2.90 -32.88
CA SER A 662 -17.82 4.15 -33.52
C SER A 662 -16.50 4.64 -32.93
N VAL A 663 -15.48 4.79 -33.76
CA VAL A 663 -14.18 5.36 -33.39
C VAL A 663 -14.09 6.77 -33.94
N HIS A 664 -13.89 7.76 -33.07
CA HIS A 664 -13.73 9.16 -33.43
C HIS A 664 -12.28 9.62 -33.22
N PHE A 665 -11.57 9.90 -34.30
CA PHE A 665 -10.11 10.12 -34.27
C PHE A 665 -9.61 11.12 -35.33
N ASN A 666 -8.40 11.63 -35.13
CA ASN A 666 -7.66 12.45 -36.07
C ASN A 666 -6.20 11.96 -36.13
N GLN A 667 -5.71 11.63 -37.33
CA GLN A 667 -4.36 11.13 -37.55
C GLN A 667 -3.48 12.16 -38.28
N SER A 668 -2.22 12.27 -37.88
CA SER A 668 -1.28 13.28 -38.39
C SER A 668 -0.54 12.88 -39.68
N PHE A 669 -0.77 11.67 -40.18
CA PHE A 669 0.04 11.04 -41.22
C PHE A 669 -0.83 10.36 -42.27
N SER A 670 -0.22 10.05 -43.41
CA SER A 670 -0.86 9.29 -44.49
C SER A 670 -0.60 7.81 -44.28
N THR A 671 -1.65 7.00 -44.35
CA THR A 671 -1.54 5.56 -44.12
C THR A 671 -0.85 4.90 -45.30
N ASN A 672 0.19 4.11 -45.02
CA ASN A 672 0.93 3.37 -46.04
C ASN A 672 1.10 1.90 -45.61
N PRO A 673 0.26 0.99 -46.15
CA PRO A 673 0.36 -0.43 -45.86
C PRO A 673 1.69 -1.07 -46.29
N ALA A 674 2.38 -0.52 -47.30
CA ALA A 674 3.65 -1.07 -47.78
C ALA A 674 4.80 -0.82 -46.80
N THR A 675 4.74 0.29 -46.06
CA THR A 675 5.74 0.66 -45.05
C THR A 675 5.22 0.47 -43.62
N LYS A 676 4.06 -0.20 -43.50
CA LYS A 676 3.28 -0.40 -42.28
C LYS A 676 3.12 0.84 -41.41
N LEU A 677 3.10 2.03 -42.00
CA LEU A 677 2.73 3.24 -41.28
C LEU A 677 1.21 3.27 -41.25
N ILE A 678 0.63 2.64 -40.23
CA ILE A 678 -0.81 2.44 -40.16
C ILE A 678 -1.36 2.79 -38.78
N PHE A 679 -2.49 3.50 -38.79
CA PHE A 679 -3.43 3.52 -37.68
C PHE A 679 -4.61 2.62 -38.05
N ALA A 680 -4.94 1.69 -37.17
CA ALA A 680 -5.95 0.68 -37.45
C ALA A 680 -6.64 0.20 -36.17
N ALA A 681 -7.80 -0.43 -36.35
CA ALA A 681 -8.46 -1.21 -35.32
C ALA A 681 -8.39 -2.71 -35.68
N SER A 682 -8.39 -3.58 -34.68
CA SER A 682 -8.61 -5.01 -34.88
C SER A 682 -9.60 -5.58 -33.88
N VAL A 683 -10.35 -6.59 -34.33
CA VAL A 683 -11.25 -7.39 -33.50
C VAL A 683 -10.86 -8.85 -33.67
N THR A 684 -10.44 -9.49 -32.57
CA THR A 684 -9.97 -10.89 -32.60
C THR A 684 -10.60 -11.75 -31.52
N ASP A 685 -10.92 -12.99 -31.87
CA ASP A 685 -11.37 -14.03 -30.93
C ASP A 685 -10.22 -14.95 -30.46
N GLY A 686 -8.98 -14.63 -30.87
CA GLY A 686 -7.77 -15.44 -30.66
C GLY A 686 -7.46 -16.42 -31.80
N THR A 687 -8.44 -16.76 -32.64
CA THR A 687 -8.29 -17.64 -33.82
C THR A 687 -8.45 -16.88 -35.13
N HIS A 688 -9.44 -16.00 -35.20
CA HIS A 688 -9.79 -15.16 -36.33
C HIS A 688 -9.57 -13.68 -35.99
N THR A 689 -9.14 -12.89 -36.97
CA THR A 689 -8.92 -11.45 -36.78
C THR A 689 -9.47 -10.63 -37.94
N ILE A 690 -10.25 -9.60 -37.62
CA ILE A 690 -10.62 -8.56 -38.59
C ILE A 690 -9.78 -7.32 -38.31
N PHE A 691 -9.05 -6.85 -39.31
CA PHE A 691 -8.32 -5.58 -39.31
C PHE A 691 -9.14 -4.52 -40.04
N PHE A 692 -9.30 -3.36 -39.42
CA PHE A 692 -9.89 -2.15 -40.01
C PHE A 692 -8.78 -1.11 -40.15
N ILE A 693 -8.22 -0.99 -41.35
CA ILE A 693 -7.14 -0.06 -41.66
C ILE A 693 -7.74 1.25 -42.13
N PHE A 694 -7.46 2.35 -41.43
CA PHE A 694 -7.92 3.68 -41.79
C PHE A 694 -6.96 4.31 -42.77
N SER A 695 -7.40 4.71 -43.97
CA SER A 695 -6.50 5.17 -45.04
C SER A 695 -7.03 6.38 -45.80
N ASP A 696 -6.18 7.40 -45.93
CA ASP A 696 -6.40 8.58 -46.78
C ASP A 696 -6.05 8.36 -48.25
N GLN A 697 -5.58 7.15 -48.61
CA GLN A 697 -5.15 6.80 -49.97
C GLN A 697 -6.24 6.07 -50.78
N VAL A 698 -7.38 5.75 -50.15
CA VAL A 698 -8.52 5.10 -50.82
C VAL A 698 -9.74 6.00 -50.75
N THR A 699 -10.56 5.96 -51.80
CA THR A 699 -11.83 6.73 -51.87
C THR A 699 -13.05 5.88 -51.52
N GLN A 700 -12.89 4.55 -51.50
CA GLN A 700 -13.94 3.59 -51.21
C GLN A 700 -13.40 2.48 -50.31
N GLN A 701 -14.30 1.83 -49.58
CA GLN A 701 -13.95 0.72 -48.71
C GLN A 701 -13.49 -0.50 -49.53
N ILE A 702 -12.39 -1.13 -49.12
CA ILE A 702 -11.84 -2.34 -49.76
C ILE A 702 -11.84 -3.48 -48.73
N ILE A 703 -12.35 -4.65 -49.10
CA ILE A 703 -12.34 -5.85 -48.25
C ILE A 703 -11.45 -6.92 -48.88
N MET A 704 -10.41 -7.33 -48.16
CA MET A 704 -9.51 -8.41 -48.52
C MET A 704 -9.69 -9.57 -47.54
N THR A 705 -9.84 -10.77 -48.07
CA THR A 705 -10.19 -11.95 -47.26
C THR A 705 -9.07 -12.98 -47.33
N TYR A 706 -8.65 -13.47 -46.17
CA TYR A 706 -7.70 -14.55 -45.99
C TYR A 706 -8.34 -15.72 -45.23
N SER A 707 -7.60 -16.81 -45.01
CA SER A 707 -8.10 -18.01 -44.32
C SER A 707 -8.53 -17.70 -42.87
N THR A 708 -7.69 -17.01 -42.11
CA THR A 708 -7.92 -16.67 -40.69
C THR A 708 -8.13 -15.18 -40.45
N ASN A 709 -7.83 -14.33 -41.43
CA ASN A 709 -7.84 -12.87 -41.26
C ASN A 709 -8.69 -12.19 -42.35
N ILE A 710 -9.30 -11.06 -42.01
CA ILE A 710 -9.95 -10.16 -42.98
C ILE A 710 -9.39 -8.77 -42.78
N THR A 711 -9.04 -8.10 -43.87
CA THR A 711 -8.59 -6.71 -43.85
C THR A 711 -9.62 -5.84 -44.56
N VAL A 712 -10.17 -4.87 -43.85
CA VAL A 712 -11.07 -3.85 -44.34
C VAL A 712 -10.32 -2.53 -44.35
N ILE A 713 -10.05 -1.97 -45.53
CA ILE A 713 -9.45 -0.64 -45.66
C ILE A 713 -10.60 0.37 -45.78
N ILE A 714 -10.68 1.32 -44.86
CA ILE A 714 -11.75 2.31 -44.76
C ILE A 714 -11.19 3.68 -45.17
N PRO A 715 -11.86 4.41 -46.09
CA PRO A 715 -11.44 5.74 -46.50
C PRO A 715 -11.53 6.75 -45.34
N THR A 716 -10.52 7.58 -45.18
CA THR A 716 -10.43 8.63 -44.16
C THR A 716 -9.80 9.90 -44.70
N GLN A 717 -9.86 10.99 -43.95
CA GLN A 717 -9.15 12.23 -44.27
C GLN A 717 -8.03 12.49 -43.26
N LYS A 718 -6.83 12.77 -43.77
CA LYS A 718 -5.66 13.10 -42.96
C LYS A 718 -5.82 14.47 -42.30
N SER A 719 -5.35 14.60 -41.06
CA SER A 719 -5.41 15.84 -40.27
C SER A 719 -6.83 16.34 -39.97
N GLU A 720 -7.87 15.56 -40.25
CA GLU A 720 -9.26 15.86 -39.96
C GLU A 720 -9.85 14.86 -38.96
N TRP A 721 -10.95 15.23 -38.31
CA TRP A 721 -11.69 14.33 -37.43
C TRP A 721 -12.54 13.37 -38.25
N ASN A 722 -12.30 12.08 -38.08
CA ASN A 722 -13.01 10.99 -38.73
C ASN A 722 -13.88 10.27 -37.71
N ALA A 723 -15.10 9.88 -38.09
CA ALA A 723 -16.00 9.05 -37.29
C ALA A 723 -16.32 7.76 -38.07
N ILE A 724 -15.74 6.64 -37.64
CA ILE A 724 -15.83 5.36 -38.37
C ILE A 724 -16.57 4.32 -37.53
N ILE A 725 -17.59 3.69 -38.12
CA ILE A 725 -18.36 2.61 -37.48
C ILE A 725 -17.77 1.26 -37.88
N LEU A 726 -17.30 0.51 -36.91
CA LEU A 726 -16.78 -0.85 -37.04
C LEU A 726 -17.91 -1.85 -36.77
N SER A 727 -18.25 -2.67 -37.77
CA SER A 727 -19.31 -3.68 -37.67
C SER A 727 -18.74 -5.09 -37.87
N PRO A 728 -18.06 -5.68 -36.86
CA PRO A 728 -17.41 -6.99 -37.01
C PRO A 728 -18.42 -8.13 -37.20
N GLN A 729 -19.63 -8.01 -36.65
CA GLN A 729 -20.64 -9.06 -36.68
C GLN A 729 -21.08 -9.44 -38.10
N SER A 730 -21.31 -8.44 -38.98
CA SER A 730 -21.72 -8.71 -40.36
C SER A 730 -20.63 -9.46 -41.13
N ILE A 731 -19.38 -9.12 -40.88
CA ILE A 731 -18.21 -9.79 -41.49
C ILE A 731 -18.06 -11.22 -40.95
N TRP A 732 -18.20 -11.42 -39.63
CA TRP A 732 -18.17 -12.76 -39.01
C TRP A 732 -19.23 -13.68 -39.61
N ASN A 733 -20.48 -13.20 -39.69
CA ASN A 733 -21.61 -13.93 -40.25
C ASN A 733 -21.39 -14.26 -41.73
N ALA A 734 -20.88 -13.32 -42.52
CA ALA A 734 -20.58 -13.54 -43.94
C ALA A 734 -19.52 -14.63 -44.17
N ARG A 735 -18.70 -14.94 -43.16
CA ARG A 735 -17.70 -16.02 -43.21
C ARG A 735 -18.18 -17.34 -42.61
N GLY A 736 -19.38 -17.37 -42.04
CA GLY A 736 -19.85 -18.52 -41.27
C GLY A 736 -19.04 -18.76 -40.00
N TRP A 737 -18.32 -17.75 -39.51
CA TRP A 737 -17.60 -17.85 -38.24
C TRP A 737 -18.60 -17.72 -37.09
N VAL A 738 -18.42 -18.53 -36.04
CA VAL A 738 -19.22 -18.42 -34.82
C VAL A 738 -18.85 -17.12 -34.11
N ILE A 739 -19.83 -16.27 -33.82
CA ILE A 739 -19.61 -15.04 -33.06
C ILE A 739 -19.21 -15.44 -31.64
N PRO A 740 -18.02 -15.08 -31.15
CA PRO A 740 -17.58 -15.48 -29.82
C PRO A 740 -18.34 -14.66 -28.75
N PRO A 741 -18.49 -15.18 -27.53
CA PRO A 741 -19.10 -14.42 -26.43
C PRO A 741 -18.27 -13.20 -26.03
N GLN A 742 -16.95 -13.27 -26.24
CA GLN A 742 -15.98 -12.20 -26.00
C GLN A 742 -14.97 -12.13 -27.14
N ALA A 743 -14.52 -10.92 -27.49
CA ALA A 743 -13.44 -10.65 -28.42
C ALA A 743 -12.59 -9.50 -27.89
N THR A 744 -11.35 -9.40 -28.38
CA THR A 744 -10.46 -8.28 -28.06
C THR A 744 -10.57 -7.23 -29.14
N LEU A 745 -11.03 -6.03 -28.77
CA LEU A 745 -10.90 -4.82 -29.60
C LEU A 745 -9.54 -4.19 -29.32
N THR A 746 -8.79 -3.89 -30.38
CA THR A 746 -7.49 -3.23 -30.28
C THR A 746 -7.44 -2.05 -31.22
N LEU A 747 -7.04 -0.87 -30.74
CA LEU A 747 -6.63 0.26 -31.57
C LEU A 747 -5.11 0.33 -31.55
N PHE A 748 -4.46 0.35 -32.71
CA PHE A 748 -3.01 0.31 -32.79
C PHE A 748 -2.44 1.27 -33.82
N LEU A 749 -1.24 1.75 -33.50
CA LEU A 749 -0.42 2.61 -34.32
C LEU A 749 0.94 1.92 -34.48
N GLU A 750 1.33 1.64 -35.72
CA GLU A 750 2.62 1.02 -36.03
C GLU A 750 3.31 1.71 -37.21
N SER A 751 4.63 1.50 -37.31
CA SER A 751 5.47 2.00 -38.40
C SER A 751 6.72 1.12 -38.56
N GLU A 752 7.15 0.91 -39.81
CA GLU A 752 8.49 0.39 -40.15
C GLU A 752 9.46 1.51 -40.57
N ILE A 753 9.00 2.77 -40.61
CA ILE A 753 9.82 3.93 -40.99
C ILE A 753 10.05 4.85 -39.79
N PRO A 754 11.30 5.29 -39.53
CA PRO A 754 11.60 6.24 -38.49
C PRO A 754 10.80 7.55 -38.62
N GLY A 755 10.25 8.01 -37.50
CA GLY A 755 9.45 9.23 -37.45
C GLY A 755 8.69 9.38 -36.15
N VAL A 756 8.06 10.54 -35.99
CA VAL A 756 7.13 10.82 -34.90
C VAL A 756 5.74 10.92 -35.48
N TYR A 757 4.89 9.97 -35.10
CA TYR A 757 3.51 9.85 -35.57
C TYR A 757 2.57 9.96 -34.39
N TYR A 758 1.43 10.63 -34.58
CA TYR A 758 0.43 10.68 -33.54
C TYR A 758 -0.99 10.54 -34.09
N VAL A 759 -1.84 10.00 -33.22
CA VAL A 759 -3.28 9.88 -33.45
C VAL A 759 -4.01 10.35 -32.20
N ASN A 760 -4.96 11.26 -32.40
CA ASN A 760 -5.84 11.75 -31.35
C ASN A 760 -7.15 10.99 -31.42
N ILE A 761 -7.63 10.42 -30.32
CA ILE A 761 -8.86 9.66 -30.21
C ILE A 761 -9.71 10.29 -29.11
N THR A 762 -10.89 10.79 -29.44
CA THR A 762 -11.79 11.42 -28.44
C THR A 762 -12.81 10.46 -27.89
N SER A 763 -13.21 9.44 -28.66
CA SER A 763 -14.14 8.42 -28.18
C SER A 763 -14.06 7.13 -28.99
N VAL A 764 -14.36 6.03 -28.31
CA VAL A 764 -14.63 4.71 -28.87
C VAL A 764 -15.98 4.31 -28.29
N SER A 765 -17.08 4.52 -29.01
CA SER A 765 -18.44 4.42 -28.45
C SER A 765 -19.21 3.24 -29.05
N PRO A 766 -19.96 2.47 -28.24
CA PRO A 766 -20.93 1.53 -28.78
C PRO A 766 -22.01 2.27 -29.57
N VAL A 767 -22.45 1.68 -30.70
CA VAL A 767 -23.48 2.22 -31.61
C VAL A 767 -24.77 1.42 -31.52
#